data_AF-A0A972KYN5-F1
#
_entry.id   AF-A0A972KYN5-F1
#
_cell.length_a   1.000
_cell.length_b   1.000
_cell.length_c   1.000
_cell.angle_alpha   90.00
_cell.angle_beta   90.00
_cell.angle_gamma   90.00
#
_symmetry.space_group_name_H-M   'P 1'
#
loop_
_entity.id
_entity.type
_entity.pdbx_description
1 polymer ?
#
loop_
_entity_poly.entity_id
_entity_poly.type
_entity_poly.pdbx_seq_one_letter_code
_entity_poly.pdbx_strand_id
1 'polypeptide(L)'
;MKSIGSLYFAGLCIVSLLSACGGGGSGSESTQSGISQPVSEPIQIVGAGIKGPLAFADAKIYRLDPSFSEFYDVNNPISSAITNASAQITGLSVPADSKPPYILTIGGNSSIDLNTGKAPVINTLVTVITADMLSGNQPIYTTPLTTLAFHMARHSSSLATSTTEFVSKLRNAAPKISSLFAIDPTVNIDIFSSPLVINASTVTVAEQKEAVHHRAALEAFAAKVYILSFKPENANADEVIDRLALDIQSDGVINNAANGKTIGGIDATVMNRDPMVMTIPNTGYQVSDITTVMSEERILIGTSSESEFLINEISLPAPEPVIIEPTPSIPPTSPTPGTPPAVTPVPPVQPIALPFDLQNAVPEEASLTVNVTKPGEAETATISIGVYDADHSNEGELIINGNPPVSLFGAQGVSTNNVTSTNISINTPASYWNTGDNTLLFRHTSSGGFVIEDVAVSFQTASAPLLEPVLTLSTNSLNFGFQNVGTVSNTSPVLVTNNGTASLTISSITTSQGFVQSNDCSSTIAAGDSCTVNVSFIPTISGATSGNLNISSNSQGSQNSVALSGTGDSTTSSPSNLISSGPVVIDGQQGVVISGLRISNPDGNCIDIRGGSTNIVIENSEIGPCAGKGIYIIQSTNVDVRNNVIRDTVEEAVMSYESSSIAVDANVIENVQSGYEMWTTNGGNLSFTNNYVKNVTRDQSGNGGGGNIVQMVYARGPGIRVTNNIGINVLGESYPEDLINVYKSSGTASDPILISGNKFLGGGPSPSGGGIILGDQGGSYQIAENNILVNPGQYGMQIAGGSNNTIRNNQIFSDDKRDFANGGIIVWRYNDIGTGTQPGNCYGHTVVSNQVTWWKGPNYKNNGSPAIRNASWLPGYGSDNVEPNCGTVAGWDNNDFDTDSSQPANLDMSLWNTAWDIP
;
A
#
# COMPACT_ATOMS: atom_id res chain seq x y z
N MET A 1 48.58 2.28 -12.12
CA MET A 1 49.32 3.35 -12.83
C MET A 1 48.35 4.08 -13.76
N LYS A 2 48.62 5.35 -14.13
CA LYS A 2 48.16 6.14 -15.32
C LYS A 2 46.90 5.65 -16.11
N SER A 3 45.94 6.49 -16.51
CA SER A 3 45.81 7.96 -16.42
C SER A 3 44.42 8.45 -16.89
N ILE A 4 43.89 9.49 -16.24
CA ILE A 4 43.18 10.71 -16.74
C ILE A 4 42.57 10.66 -18.18
N GLY A 5 41.31 11.09 -18.42
CA GLY A 5 40.34 11.73 -17.51
C GLY A 5 39.14 12.38 -18.22
N SER A 6 38.43 13.28 -17.52
CA SER A 6 37.12 13.85 -17.87
C SER A 6 37.14 15.02 -18.84
N LEU A 7 35.99 15.31 -19.50
CA LEU A 7 35.42 16.67 -19.56
C LEU A 7 33.91 16.69 -19.89
N TYR A 8 33.22 17.75 -19.47
CA TYR A 8 31.83 18.10 -19.82
C TYR A 8 31.80 19.01 -21.06
N PHE A 9 30.72 19.00 -21.88
CA PHE A 9 29.70 20.06 -21.88
C PHE A 9 28.49 19.76 -22.80
N ALA A 10 27.40 20.53 -22.62
CA ALA A 10 26.18 20.46 -23.41
C ALA A 10 26.26 21.28 -24.72
N GLY A 11 25.39 20.96 -25.69
CA GLY A 11 25.19 21.72 -26.93
C GLY A 11 23.76 21.56 -27.46
N LEU A 12 23.04 22.68 -27.58
CA LEU A 12 21.61 22.70 -27.93
C LEU A 12 21.40 22.61 -29.45
N CYS A 13 20.33 21.95 -29.90
CA CYS A 13 19.91 21.97 -31.31
C CYS A 13 19.36 23.35 -31.72
N ILE A 14 19.60 23.75 -32.97
CA ILE A 14 18.71 24.66 -33.73
C ILE A 14 18.87 24.42 -35.24
N VAL A 15 17.80 24.65 -35.99
CA VAL A 15 17.64 24.26 -37.41
C VAL A 15 18.15 25.33 -38.36
N SER A 16 18.75 24.93 -39.49
CA SER A 16 18.71 25.72 -40.72
C SER A 16 18.71 24.85 -41.98
N LEU A 17 17.62 24.89 -42.73
CA LEU A 17 17.54 24.46 -44.13
C LEU A 17 18.18 25.54 -45.02
N LEU A 18 18.87 25.15 -46.10
CA LEU A 18 18.97 25.95 -47.32
C LEU A 18 19.47 25.11 -48.51
N SER A 19 19.05 25.47 -49.72
CA SER A 19 19.26 24.71 -50.94
C SER A 19 19.94 25.53 -52.05
N ALA A 20 20.97 24.95 -52.67
CA ALA A 20 21.55 25.32 -53.96
C ALA A 20 22.27 24.07 -54.52
N CYS A 21 22.03 23.53 -55.72
CA CYS A 21 21.93 24.10 -57.08
C CYS A 21 23.30 24.29 -57.77
N GLY A 22 23.55 23.52 -58.84
CA GLY A 22 24.36 23.99 -59.99
C GLY A 22 25.61 23.19 -60.43
N GLY A 23 25.43 22.13 -61.21
CA GLY A 23 26.41 21.63 -62.23
C GLY A 23 27.70 20.94 -61.73
N GLY A 24 28.48 20.28 -62.61
CA GLY A 24 28.17 19.93 -64.01
C GLY A 24 29.39 19.48 -64.85
N GLY A 25 29.34 18.26 -65.40
CA GLY A 25 30.35 17.69 -66.33
C GLY A 25 31.62 17.14 -65.67
N SER A 26 32.48 16.37 -66.35
CA SER A 26 32.34 15.67 -67.64
C SER A 26 33.41 14.57 -67.75
N GLY A 27 33.09 13.38 -68.27
CA GLY A 27 34.05 12.28 -68.40
C GLY A 27 33.38 10.97 -68.83
N SER A 28 33.37 10.70 -70.13
CA SER A 28 32.66 9.57 -70.74
C SER A 28 33.61 8.49 -71.25
N GLU A 29 33.32 7.22 -70.97
CA GLU A 29 33.70 6.14 -71.89
C GLU A 29 32.72 4.96 -71.89
N SER A 30 32.76 4.20 -72.98
CA SER A 30 31.73 3.37 -73.62
C SER A 30 31.01 2.26 -72.82
N THR A 31 29.68 2.36 -72.80
CA THR A 31 28.68 1.29 -73.12
C THR A 31 28.76 -0.11 -72.46
N GLN A 32 27.79 -0.42 -71.60
CA GLN A 32 26.62 -1.22 -72.01
C GLN A 32 25.40 -0.93 -71.13
N SER A 33 24.19 -1.01 -71.70
CA SER A 33 22.94 -0.59 -71.03
C SER A 33 22.26 -1.75 -70.28
N GLY A 34 22.69 -2.00 -69.05
CA GLY A 34 21.87 -2.73 -68.07
C GLY A 34 20.83 -1.78 -67.46
N ILE A 35 19.54 -2.10 -67.56
CA ILE A 35 18.48 -1.27 -66.96
C ILE A 35 18.53 -1.46 -65.44
N SER A 36 18.95 -0.43 -64.70
CA SER A 36 18.76 -0.41 -63.25
C SER A 36 17.26 -0.28 -62.96
N GLN A 37 16.62 -1.36 -62.51
CA GLN A 37 15.28 -1.25 -61.95
C GLN A 37 15.33 -0.39 -60.67
N PRO A 38 14.26 0.37 -60.35
CA PRO A 38 14.18 1.06 -59.07
C PRO A 38 14.29 0.03 -57.94
N VAL A 39 15.19 0.27 -56.99
CA VAL A 39 15.27 -0.54 -55.77
C VAL A 39 14.01 -0.24 -54.96
N SER A 40 13.08 -1.19 -54.92
CA SER A 40 11.82 -1.03 -54.21
C SER A 40 12.07 -0.95 -52.71
N GLU A 41 11.49 0.05 -52.04
CA GLU A 41 11.77 0.34 -50.63
C GLU A 41 11.18 -0.74 -49.70
N PRO A 42 11.88 -1.14 -48.62
CA PRO A 42 11.40 -2.15 -47.68
C PRO A 42 10.07 -1.75 -47.03
N ILE A 43 9.10 -2.68 -47.02
CA ILE A 43 7.78 -2.45 -46.45
C ILE A 43 7.92 -2.40 -44.93
N GLN A 44 7.62 -1.25 -44.34
CA GLN A 44 7.64 -1.06 -42.89
C GLN A 44 6.40 -1.70 -42.24
N ILE A 45 6.57 -2.29 -41.07
CA ILE A 45 5.48 -2.87 -40.27
C ILE A 45 5.30 -2.00 -39.02
N VAL A 46 4.16 -1.31 -38.95
CA VAL A 46 3.75 -0.48 -37.81
C VAL A 46 2.58 -1.14 -37.09
N GLY A 47 2.51 -1.01 -35.77
CA GLY A 47 1.58 -1.80 -34.96
C GLY A 47 1.99 -1.88 -33.49
N ALA A 48 1.35 -2.79 -32.75
CA ALA A 48 1.66 -3.14 -31.36
C ALA A 48 1.12 -4.54 -31.02
N GLY A 49 1.62 -5.15 -29.96
CA GLY A 49 0.92 -6.28 -29.31
C GLY A 49 -0.10 -5.73 -28.32
N ILE A 50 -1.37 -6.15 -28.41
CA ILE A 50 -2.46 -5.68 -27.54
C ILE A 50 -3.03 -6.85 -26.74
N LYS A 51 -2.77 -6.78 -25.44
CA LYS A 51 -3.23 -7.64 -24.34
C LYS A 51 -3.33 -6.80 -23.04
N GLY A 52 -3.53 -5.49 -23.21
CA GLY A 52 -2.62 -4.49 -22.66
C GLY A 52 -1.44 -4.21 -23.61
N PRO A 53 -1.08 -2.97 -23.96
CA PRO A 53 -0.03 -2.71 -24.95
C PRO A 53 1.34 -3.20 -24.49
N LEU A 54 1.96 -4.07 -25.27
CA LEU A 54 3.21 -4.73 -24.90
C LEU A 54 4.44 -3.89 -25.27
N ALA A 55 5.06 -3.25 -24.27
CA ALA A 55 6.36 -2.60 -24.38
C ALA A 55 7.51 -3.60 -24.19
N PHE A 56 8.67 -3.31 -24.79
CA PHE A 56 9.90 -4.13 -24.71
C PHE A 56 9.74 -5.61 -25.13
N ALA A 57 8.71 -5.90 -25.91
CA ALA A 57 8.39 -7.22 -26.43
C ALA A 57 9.17 -7.52 -27.72
N ASP A 58 9.59 -8.78 -27.90
CA ASP A 58 10.19 -9.25 -29.14
C ASP A 58 9.13 -9.25 -30.26
N ALA A 59 9.30 -8.41 -31.28
CA ALA A 59 8.44 -8.34 -32.46
C ALA A 59 9.14 -8.98 -33.66
N LYS A 60 8.68 -10.17 -34.10
CA LYS A 60 9.35 -10.99 -35.11
C LYS A 60 8.41 -11.33 -36.26
N ILE A 61 8.89 -11.20 -37.50
CA ILE A 61 8.10 -11.46 -38.70
C ILE A 61 8.69 -12.58 -39.54
N TYR A 62 7.85 -13.54 -39.92
CA TYR A 62 8.21 -14.81 -40.53
C TYR A 62 7.45 -15.03 -41.85
N ARG A 63 7.96 -15.92 -42.71
CA ARG A 63 7.19 -16.44 -43.86
C ARG A 63 6.19 -17.47 -43.35
N LEU A 64 4.96 -17.42 -43.85
CA LEU A 64 4.01 -18.53 -43.68
C LEU A 64 4.52 -19.74 -44.47
N ASP A 65 5.01 -20.76 -43.76
CA ASP A 65 5.57 -21.99 -44.32
C ASP A 65 4.92 -23.22 -43.65
N PRO A 66 3.89 -23.81 -44.28
CA PRO A 66 3.19 -25.01 -43.78
C PRO A 66 4.04 -26.27 -43.64
N SER A 67 5.33 -26.28 -44.01
CA SER A 67 6.21 -27.44 -43.75
C SER A 67 6.66 -27.55 -42.28
N PHE A 68 6.50 -26.50 -41.49
CA PHE A 68 6.79 -26.47 -40.05
C PHE A 68 5.53 -26.69 -39.20
N SER A 69 5.66 -27.25 -37.99
CA SER A 69 4.52 -27.49 -37.08
C SER A 69 3.80 -26.20 -36.67
N GLU A 70 4.55 -25.12 -36.51
CA GLU A 70 4.03 -23.79 -36.20
C GLU A 70 3.63 -23.01 -37.46
N PHE A 71 3.73 -23.60 -38.65
CA PHE A 71 3.52 -22.93 -39.94
C PHE A 71 4.50 -21.75 -40.22
N TYR A 72 5.63 -21.71 -39.51
CA TYR A 72 6.81 -20.89 -39.78
C TYR A 72 8.08 -21.50 -39.15
N ASP A 73 9.26 -21.14 -39.66
CA ASP A 73 10.53 -21.46 -39.00
C ASP A 73 10.80 -20.48 -37.85
N VAL A 74 10.51 -20.90 -36.63
CA VAL A 74 10.72 -20.12 -35.39
C VAL A 74 12.14 -19.56 -35.24
N ASN A 75 13.15 -20.21 -35.85
CA ASN A 75 14.57 -19.86 -35.73
C ASN A 75 15.03 -18.83 -36.78
N ASN A 76 14.31 -18.70 -37.90
CA ASN A 76 14.73 -17.92 -39.07
C ASN A 76 13.66 -16.86 -39.46
N PRO A 77 13.46 -15.82 -38.62
CA PRO A 77 12.61 -14.69 -39.00
C PRO A 77 13.17 -13.94 -40.21
N ILE A 78 12.27 -13.35 -41.01
CA ILE A 78 12.61 -12.41 -42.08
C ILE A 78 13.26 -11.15 -41.47
N SER A 79 12.72 -10.70 -40.33
CA SER A 79 13.15 -9.49 -39.63
C SER A 79 12.70 -9.56 -38.17
N SER A 80 13.37 -8.79 -37.30
CA SER A 80 13.10 -8.75 -35.86
C SER A 80 13.36 -7.36 -35.30
N ALA A 81 12.50 -6.94 -34.38
CA ALA A 81 12.56 -5.67 -33.68
C ALA A 81 12.10 -5.87 -32.22
N ILE A 82 12.14 -4.79 -31.45
CA ILE A 82 11.58 -4.73 -30.09
C ILE A 82 10.57 -3.58 -30.06
N THR A 83 9.44 -3.74 -29.36
CA THR A 83 8.49 -2.63 -29.17
C THR A 83 9.05 -1.56 -28.22
N ASN A 84 8.77 -0.30 -28.51
CA ASN A 84 9.28 0.82 -27.71
C ASN A 84 8.56 0.94 -26.35
N ALA A 85 8.97 1.91 -25.53
CA ALA A 85 8.37 2.15 -24.20
C ALA A 85 6.87 2.54 -24.23
N SER A 86 6.34 2.88 -25.40
CA SER A 86 4.91 3.14 -25.67
C SER A 86 4.26 2.00 -26.47
N ALA A 87 4.83 0.79 -26.39
CA ALA A 87 4.39 -0.46 -27.03
C ALA A 87 4.34 -0.49 -28.57
N GLN A 88 4.82 0.55 -29.25
CA GLN A 88 4.81 0.63 -30.71
C GLN A 88 5.96 -0.20 -31.31
N ILE A 89 5.70 -0.91 -32.41
CA ILE A 89 6.73 -1.57 -33.22
C ILE A 89 7.61 -0.50 -33.87
N THR A 90 8.92 -0.51 -33.60
CA THR A 90 9.89 0.41 -34.23
C THR A 90 10.96 -0.34 -35.01
N GLY A 91 11.10 -0.04 -36.30
CA GLY A 91 12.17 -0.56 -37.17
C GLY A 91 11.94 -1.93 -37.80
N LEU A 92 10.78 -2.56 -37.56
CA LEU A 92 10.43 -3.82 -38.21
C LEU A 92 10.05 -3.59 -39.68
N SER A 93 10.69 -4.32 -40.60
CA SER A 93 10.41 -4.21 -42.04
C SER A 93 10.72 -5.49 -42.79
N VAL A 94 10.10 -5.68 -43.96
CA VAL A 94 10.33 -6.83 -44.85
C VAL A 94 10.87 -6.40 -46.22
N PRO A 95 11.70 -7.24 -46.88
CA PRO A 95 12.16 -6.99 -48.24
C PRO A 95 11.00 -6.79 -49.22
N ALA A 96 11.11 -5.80 -50.10
CA ALA A 96 10.03 -5.38 -50.99
C ALA A 96 9.66 -6.39 -52.11
N ASP A 97 10.53 -7.36 -52.38
CA ASP A 97 10.29 -8.50 -53.26
C ASP A 97 9.61 -9.67 -52.52
N SER A 98 9.62 -9.66 -51.19
CA SER A 98 8.90 -10.62 -50.37
C SER A 98 7.39 -10.44 -50.54
N LYS A 99 6.63 -11.53 -50.60
CA LYS A 99 5.17 -11.48 -50.78
C LYS A 99 4.45 -12.01 -49.54
N PRO A 100 3.38 -11.33 -49.06
CA PRO A 100 2.52 -11.85 -48.01
C PRO A 100 1.78 -13.12 -48.48
N PRO A 101 1.25 -13.96 -47.57
CA PRO A 101 1.12 -13.71 -46.13
C PRO A 101 2.41 -13.88 -45.33
N TYR A 102 2.52 -13.10 -44.24
CA TYR A 102 3.55 -13.25 -43.21
C TYR A 102 2.89 -13.61 -41.88
N ILE A 103 3.65 -14.21 -40.96
CA ILE A 103 3.26 -14.34 -39.55
C ILE A 103 4.03 -13.30 -38.76
N LEU A 104 3.34 -12.50 -37.96
CA LEU A 104 3.92 -11.57 -36.99
C LEU A 104 3.65 -12.12 -35.58
N THR A 105 4.71 -12.30 -34.79
CA THR A 105 4.62 -12.59 -33.36
C THR A 105 5.11 -11.39 -32.56
N ILE A 106 4.46 -11.11 -31.44
CA ILE A 106 4.88 -10.11 -30.45
C ILE A 106 4.73 -10.69 -29.05
N GLY A 107 5.79 -10.70 -28.26
CA GLY A 107 5.76 -11.23 -26.89
C GLY A 107 7.15 -11.63 -26.36
N GLY A 108 7.18 -12.68 -25.56
CA GLY A 108 8.39 -13.21 -24.93
C GLY A 108 8.76 -12.56 -23.59
N ASN A 109 9.72 -13.15 -22.90
CA ASN A 109 9.97 -12.95 -21.46
C ASN A 109 10.37 -11.53 -21.02
N SER A 110 10.70 -10.63 -21.94
CA SER A 110 11.00 -9.21 -21.66
C SER A 110 9.78 -8.28 -21.79
N SER A 111 8.65 -8.79 -22.26
CA SER A 111 7.44 -8.01 -22.51
C SER A 111 6.87 -7.44 -21.22
N ILE A 112 6.57 -6.15 -21.22
CA ILE A 112 5.81 -5.48 -20.16
C ILE A 112 4.48 -5.05 -20.76
N ASP A 113 3.39 -5.54 -20.19
CA ASP A 113 2.05 -4.99 -20.41
C ASP A 113 1.97 -3.65 -19.69
N LEU A 114 1.79 -2.57 -20.45
CA LEU A 114 1.78 -1.21 -19.92
C LEU A 114 0.61 -0.93 -18.96
N ASN A 115 -0.53 -1.61 -19.06
CA ASN A 115 -1.65 -1.41 -18.13
C ASN A 115 -1.37 -1.99 -16.74
N THR A 116 -0.39 -2.89 -16.60
CA THR A 116 -0.13 -3.62 -15.34
C THR A 116 1.29 -3.48 -14.82
N GLY A 117 2.24 -3.06 -15.66
CA GLY A 117 3.67 -3.05 -15.35
C GLY A 117 4.28 -4.45 -15.17
N LYS A 118 3.53 -5.50 -15.51
CA LYS A 118 3.89 -6.92 -15.34
C LYS A 118 4.10 -7.60 -16.70
N ALA A 119 4.58 -8.84 -16.68
CA ALA A 119 4.55 -9.69 -17.87
C ALA A 119 3.10 -10.00 -18.28
N PRO A 120 2.78 -10.03 -19.59
CA PRO A 120 1.43 -10.35 -20.05
C PRO A 120 1.09 -11.82 -19.78
N VAL A 121 -0.11 -12.10 -19.29
CA VAL A 121 -0.54 -13.47 -18.97
C VAL A 121 -0.83 -14.37 -20.19
N ILE A 122 -0.53 -13.90 -21.41
CA ILE A 122 -0.40 -14.70 -22.63
C ILE A 122 0.95 -14.30 -23.22
N ASN A 123 1.88 -15.26 -23.35
CA ASN A 123 3.29 -14.95 -23.56
C ASN A 123 3.62 -14.57 -25.00
N THR A 124 2.88 -15.10 -25.99
CA THR A 124 3.09 -14.79 -27.41
C THR A 124 1.77 -14.47 -28.12
N LEU A 125 1.64 -13.23 -28.61
CA LEU A 125 0.53 -12.82 -29.47
C LEU A 125 0.91 -13.04 -30.94
N VAL A 126 0.00 -13.59 -31.74
CA VAL A 126 0.25 -13.98 -33.13
C VAL A 126 -0.80 -13.39 -34.06
N THR A 127 -0.39 -12.88 -35.22
CA THR A 127 -1.32 -12.48 -36.30
C THR A 127 -0.74 -12.81 -37.67
N VAL A 128 -1.59 -12.85 -38.70
CA VAL A 128 -1.20 -13.18 -40.07
C VAL A 128 -1.41 -11.96 -40.96
N ILE A 129 -0.31 -11.35 -41.38
CA ILE A 129 -0.31 -10.15 -42.21
C ILE A 129 -0.66 -10.55 -43.65
N THR A 130 -1.80 -10.08 -44.15
CA THR A 130 -2.24 -10.30 -45.54
C THR A 130 -1.91 -9.10 -46.44
N ALA A 131 -2.00 -9.29 -47.76
CA ALA A 131 -1.80 -8.20 -48.74
C ALA A 131 -2.77 -7.03 -48.52
N ASP A 132 -4.02 -7.34 -48.18
CA ASP A 132 -5.08 -6.35 -48.00
C ASP A 132 -4.78 -5.45 -46.78
N MET A 133 -4.31 -6.03 -45.68
CA MET A 133 -3.90 -5.29 -44.46
C MET A 133 -2.75 -4.31 -44.75
N LEU A 134 -1.73 -4.74 -45.51
CA LEU A 134 -0.62 -3.88 -45.91
C LEU A 134 -1.08 -2.73 -46.83
N SER A 135 -2.10 -2.95 -47.66
CA SER A 135 -2.65 -1.90 -48.53
C SER A 135 -3.49 -0.85 -47.79
N GLY A 136 -3.99 -1.18 -46.59
CA GLY A 136 -4.84 -0.28 -45.80
C GLY A 136 -4.10 0.84 -45.07
N ASN A 137 -2.76 0.76 -44.95
CA ASN A 137 -1.92 1.72 -44.22
C ASN A 137 -2.40 1.97 -42.77
N GLN A 138 -2.94 0.95 -42.11
CA GLN A 138 -3.33 0.97 -40.70
C GLN A 138 -2.31 0.22 -39.83
N PRO A 139 -2.23 0.52 -38.52
CA PRO A 139 -1.45 -0.27 -37.57
C PRO A 139 -1.91 -1.72 -37.53
N ILE A 140 -0.96 -2.67 -37.52
CA ILE A 140 -1.23 -4.10 -37.45
C ILE A 140 -1.09 -4.56 -35.99
N TYR A 141 -2.17 -5.05 -35.42
CA TYR A 141 -2.17 -5.54 -34.04
C TYR A 141 -2.07 -7.07 -33.97
N THR A 142 -1.26 -7.58 -33.04
CA THR A 142 -1.39 -8.96 -32.55
C THR A 142 -2.21 -8.94 -31.26
N THR A 143 -3.17 -9.85 -31.14
CA THR A 143 -4.08 -9.94 -30.00
C THR A 143 -4.35 -11.40 -29.63
N PRO A 144 -4.85 -11.69 -28.42
CA PRO A 144 -5.38 -13.02 -28.07
C PRO A 144 -6.39 -13.58 -29.08
N LEU A 145 -7.21 -12.72 -29.67
CA LEU A 145 -8.24 -13.12 -30.64
C LEU A 145 -7.62 -13.42 -32.02
N THR A 146 -6.58 -12.68 -32.46
CA THR A 146 -5.82 -13.05 -33.66
C THR A 146 -4.97 -14.30 -33.45
N THR A 147 -4.44 -14.52 -32.23
CA THR A 147 -3.79 -15.78 -31.85
C THR A 147 -4.79 -16.93 -31.98
N LEU A 148 -5.98 -16.85 -31.35
CA LEU A 148 -7.02 -17.87 -31.47
C LEU A 148 -7.38 -18.15 -32.94
N ALA A 149 -7.53 -17.11 -33.77
CA ALA A 149 -7.82 -17.25 -35.21
C ALA A 149 -6.70 -17.98 -35.96
N PHE A 150 -5.43 -17.67 -35.65
CA PHE A 150 -4.27 -18.34 -36.21
C PHE A 150 -4.23 -19.82 -35.82
N HIS A 151 -4.43 -20.16 -34.54
CA HIS A 151 -4.46 -21.56 -34.08
C HIS A 151 -5.65 -22.32 -34.67
N MET A 152 -6.82 -21.69 -34.89
CA MET A 152 -7.94 -22.32 -35.61
C MET A 152 -7.61 -22.60 -37.08
N ALA A 153 -6.94 -21.66 -37.76
CA ALA A 153 -6.46 -21.85 -39.13
C ALA A 153 -5.39 -22.96 -39.22
N ARG A 154 -4.59 -23.13 -38.16
CA ARG A 154 -3.59 -24.21 -38.01
C ARG A 154 -4.24 -25.57 -37.82
N HIS A 155 -5.15 -25.73 -36.86
CA HIS A 155 -5.85 -27.01 -36.58
C HIS A 155 -6.78 -27.47 -37.71
N SER A 156 -7.24 -26.57 -38.57
CA SER A 156 -7.95 -26.91 -39.81
C SER A 156 -7.03 -27.21 -41.01
N SER A 157 -5.71 -27.23 -40.83
CA SER A 157 -4.71 -27.34 -41.89
C SER A 157 -3.81 -28.56 -41.74
N SER A 158 -3.34 -29.06 -42.89
CA SER A 158 -2.29 -30.08 -42.99
C SER A 158 -0.96 -29.44 -43.42
N LEU A 159 0.15 -30.17 -43.30
CA LEU A 159 1.46 -29.73 -43.79
C LEU A 159 1.55 -29.61 -45.34
N ALA A 160 0.48 -29.94 -46.07
CA ALA A 160 0.35 -29.76 -47.52
C ALA A 160 -0.60 -28.61 -47.91
N THR A 161 -1.11 -27.85 -46.94
CA THR A 161 -2.03 -26.72 -47.16
C THR A 161 -1.35 -25.60 -47.95
N SER A 162 -2.04 -24.99 -48.92
CA SER A 162 -1.48 -23.82 -49.61
C SER A 162 -1.62 -22.54 -48.76
N THR A 163 -0.73 -21.56 -48.91
CA THR A 163 -0.82 -20.28 -48.18
C THR A 163 -2.14 -19.54 -48.44
N THR A 164 -2.70 -19.68 -49.65
CA THR A 164 -4.03 -19.14 -50.03
C THR A 164 -5.17 -19.85 -49.27
N GLU A 165 -5.08 -21.17 -49.11
CA GLU A 165 -6.05 -21.97 -48.36
C GLU A 165 -5.98 -21.68 -46.85
N PHE A 166 -4.78 -21.48 -46.29
CA PHE A 166 -4.59 -21.07 -44.90
C PHE A 166 -5.22 -19.70 -44.62
N VAL A 167 -5.01 -18.71 -45.49
CA VAL A 167 -5.66 -17.39 -45.39
C VAL A 167 -7.19 -17.49 -45.54
N SER A 168 -7.69 -18.43 -46.34
CA SER A 168 -9.13 -18.72 -46.42
C SER A 168 -9.67 -19.27 -45.09
N LYS A 169 -8.98 -20.22 -44.45
CA LYS A 169 -9.35 -20.77 -43.13
C LYS A 169 -9.33 -19.69 -42.04
N LEU A 170 -8.31 -18.83 -42.03
CA LEU A 170 -8.20 -17.67 -41.14
C LEU A 170 -9.42 -16.73 -41.28
N ARG A 171 -9.81 -16.39 -42.51
CA ARG A 171 -11.00 -15.57 -42.81
C ARG A 171 -12.31 -16.23 -42.37
N ASN A 172 -12.36 -17.56 -42.34
CA ASN A 172 -13.52 -18.32 -41.83
C ASN A 172 -13.53 -18.46 -40.29
N ALA A 173 -12.39 -18.23 -39.62
CA ALA A 173 -12.30 -18.23 -38.15
C ALA A 173 -12.73 -16.88 -37.55
N ALA A 174 -12.31 -15.75 -38.13
CA ALA A 174 -12.63 -14.40 -37.64
C ALA A 174 -14.10 -14.16 -37.28
N PRO A 175 -15.10 -14.37 -38.17
CA PRO A 175 -16.50 -14.10 -37.84
C PRO A 175 -17.06 -15.04 -36.77
N LYS A 176 -16.52 -16.25 -36.62
CA LYS A 176 -16.88 -17.16 -35.52
C LYS A 176 -16.40 -16.58 -34.18
N ILE A 177 -15.14 -16.16 -34.12
CA ILE A 177 -14.51 -15.60 -32.92
C ILE A 177 -15.22 -14.30 -32.52
N SER A 178 -15.44 -13.39 -33.48
CA SER A 178 -16.23 -12.17 -33.26
C SER A 178 -17.62 -12.48 -32.69
N SER A 179 -18.33 -13.49 -33.22
CA SER A 179 -19.65 -13.87 -32.74
C SER A 179 -19.65 -14.63 -31.41
N LEU A 180 -18.56 -15.27 -31.01
CA LEU A 180 -18.44 -16.05 -29.77
C LEU A 180 -18.01 -15.19 -28.57
N PHE A 181 -17.31 -14.09 -28.81
CA PHE A 181 -16.72 -13.24 -27.77
C PHE A 181 -17.19 -11.77 -27.82
N ALA A 182 -18.17 -11.42 -28.66
CA ALA A 182 -18.79 -10.09 -28.66
C ALA A 182 -19.43 -9.75 -27.31
N ILE A 183 -19.21 -8.52 -26.86
CA ILE A 183 -19.80 -7.97 -25.63
C ILE A 183 -21.22 -7.43 -25.88
N ASP A 184 -21.36 -6.62 -26.94
CA ASP A 184 -22.64 -6.15 -27.45
C ASP A 184 -22.86 -6.79 -28.84
N PRO A 185 -23.83 -7.72 -29.00
CA PRO A 185 -24.08 -8.37 -30.28
C PRO A 185 -24.65 -7.43 -31.35
N THR A 186 -24.94 -6.16 -31.02
CA THR A 186 -25.28 -5.11 -31.99
C THR A 186 -24.03 -4.38 -32.54
N VAL A 187 -22.85 -4.55 -31.94
CA VAL A 187 -21.58 -3.98 -32.40
C VAL A 187 -20.78 -5.06 -33.13
N ASN A 188 -20.73 -4.96 -34.45
CA ASN A 188 -19.96 -5.89 -35.29
C ASN A 188 -18.46 -5.52 -35.26
N ILE A 189 -17.65 -6.34 -34.59
CA ILE A 189 -16.18 -6.24 -34.58
C ILE A 189 -15.52 -7.20 -35.59
N ASP A 190 -14.46 -6.76 -36.24
CA ASP A 190 -13.49 -7.60 -36.97
C ASP A 190 -12.16 -7.62 -36.22
N ILE A 191 -11.79 -8.80 -35.71
CA ILE A 191 -10.57 -9.04 -34.93
C ILE A 191 -9.26 -8.67 -35.64
N PHE A 192 -9.28 -8.45 -36.97
CA PHE A 192 -8.11 -8.04 -37.76
C PHE A 192 -8.10 -6.56 -38.18
N SER A 193 -9.23 -5.84 -38.09
CA SER A 193 -9.33 -4.48 -38.66
C SER A 193 -10.11 -3.46 -37.81
N SER A 194 -10.98 -3.90 -36.89
CA SER A 194 -11.60 -3.00 -35.92
C SER A 194 -10.55 -2.37 -35.00
N PRO A 195 -10.66 -1.08 -34.63
CA PRO A 195 -9.67 -0.44 -33.78
C PRO A 195 -9.56 -1.09 -32.39
N LEU A 196 -8.46 -0.81 -31.68
CA LEU A 196 -8.16 -1.35 -30.34
C LEU A 196 -7.63 -0.29 -29.36
N VAL A 197 -7.45 0.94 -29.87
CA VAL A 197 -6.69 2.04 -29.26
C VAL A 197 -7.35 3.36 -29.69
N ILE A 198 -7.46 4.31 -28.77
CA ILE A 198 -7.99 5.65 -29.07
C ILE A 198 -6.85 6.62 -29.40
N ASN A 199 -6.83 7.14 -30.63
CA ASN A 199 -5.75 7.92 -31.24
C ASN A 199 -6.29 8.86 -32.33
N ALA A 200 -5.41 9.46 -33.15
CA ALA A 200 -5.80 10.36 -34.25
C ALA A 200 -6.70 9.73 -35.34
N SER A 201 -6.82 8.39 -35.40
CA SER A 201 -7.63 7.65 -36.38
C SER A 201 -8.98 7.16 -35.82
N THR A 202 -9.32 7.48 -34.56
CA THR A 202 -10.54 7.04 -33.87
C THR A 202 -11.22 8.22 -33.18
N VAL A 203 -11.81 9.10 -33.98
CA VAL A 203 -12.24 10.45 -33.57
C VAL A 203 -13.76 10.62 -33.51
N THR A 204 -14.53 9.67 -34.00
CA THR A 204 -16.00 9.64 -33.89
C THR A 204 -16.47 8.68 -32.81
N VAL A 205 -17.65 8.97 -32.22
CA VAL A 205 -18.30 8.08 -31.24
C VAL A 205 -18.56 6.67 -31.80
N ALA A 206 -18.74 6.51 -33.11
CA ALA A 206 -18.90 5.20 -33.74
C ALA A 206 -17.59 4.38 -33.69
N GLU A 207 -16.49 4.96 -34.17
CA GLU A 207 -15.15 4.34 -34.14
C GLU A 207 -14.69 4.04 -32.71
N GLN A 208 -14.99 4.95 -31.77
CA GLN A 208 -14.66 4.73 -30.36
C GLN A 208 -15.55 3.66 -29.71
N LYS A 209 -16.85 3.53 -30.07
CA LYS A 209 -17.69 2.43 -29.57
C LYS A 209 -17.15 1.09 -30.07
N GLU A 210 -16.80 1.01 -31.35
CA GLU A 210 -16.19 -0.18 -31.96
C GLU A 210 -14.88 -0.55 -31.24
N ALA A 211 -13.97 0.42 -31.04
CA ALA A 211 -12.71 0.23 -30.33
C ALA A 211 -12.90 -0.32 -28.90
N VAL A 212 -13.81 0.30 -28.14
CA VAL A 212 -14.14 -0.07 -26.75
C VAL A 212 -14.71 -1.49 -26.69
N HIS A 213 -15.61 -1.87 -27.60
CA HIS A 213 -16.21 -3.21 -27.59
C HIS A 213 -15.25 -4.30 -28.08
N HIS A 214 -14.38 -3.98 -29.05
CA HIS A 214 -13.34 -4.89 -29.51
C HIS A 214 -12.30 -5.14 -28.38
N ARG A 215 -11.90 -4.09 -27.67
CA ARG A 215 -10.98 -4.23 -26.53
C ARG A 215 -11.62 -4.95 -25.35
N ALA A 216 -12.90 -4.72 -25.06
CA ALA A 216 -13.65 -5.45 -24.04
C ALA A 216 -13.73 -6.96 -24.35
N ALA A 217 -14.03 -7.33 -25.60
CA ALA A 217 -14.04 -8.72 -26.05
C ALA A 217 -12.67 -9.39 -25.90
N LEU A 218 -11.60 -8.66 -26.22
CA LEU A 218 -10.21 -9.09 -26.08
C LEU A 218 -9.85 -9.37 -24.61
N GLU A 219 -10.15 -8.45 -23.69
CA GLU A 219 -9.81 -8.62 -22.28
C GLU A 219 -10.73 -9.63 -21.56
N ALA A 220 -12.00 -9.77 -21.96
CA ALA A 220 -12.87 -10.83 -21.47
C ALA A 220 -12.36 -12.23 -21.89
N PHE A 221 -11.90 -12.38 -23.13
CA PHE A 221 -11.26 -13.61 -23.59
C PHE A 221 -9.94 -13.85 -22.84
N ALA A 222 -9.13 -12.81 -22.62
CA ALA A 222 -7.91 -12.89 -21.81
C ALA A 222 -8.18 -13.38 -20.37
N ALA A 223 -9.24 -12.89 -19.72
CA ALA A 223 -9.65 -13.30 -18.38
C ALA A 223 -10.06 -14.79 -18.35
N LYS A 224 -10.85 -15.23 -19.33
CA LYS A 224 -11.27 -16.64 -19.47
C LYS A 224 -10.07 -17.57 -19.69
N VAL A 225 -9.16 -17.20 -20.59
CA VAL A 225 -7.91 -17.95 -20.85
C VAL A 225 -7.02 -18.01 -19.61
N TYR A 226 -6.88 -16.91 -18.87
CA TYR A 226 -6.08 -16.86 -17.65
C TYR A 226 -6.62 -17.79 -16.56
N ILE A 227 -7.93 -17.74 -16.26
CA ILE A 227 -8.56 -18.62 -15.26
C ILE A 227 -8.41 -20.11 -15.65
N LEU A 228 -8.55 -20.45 -16.94
CA LEU A 228 -8.33 -21.81 -17.42
C LEU A 228 -6.86 -22.27 -17.32
N SER A 229 -5.89 -21.36 -17.37
CA SER A 229 -4.46 -21.70 -17.30
C SER A 229 -4.02 -22.30 -15.95
N PHE A 230 -4.86 -22.19 -14.91
CA PHE A 230 -4.66 -22.83 -13.61
C PHE A 230 -5.26 -24.24 -13.48
N LYS A 231 -5.94 -24.76 -14.53
CA LYS A 231 -6.45 -26.14 -14.52
C LYS A 231 -5.27 -27.13 -14.68
N PRO A 232 -5.20 -28.23 -13.91
CA PRO A 232 -4.07 -29.18 -13.95
C PRO A 232 -3.75 -29.78 -15.33
N GLU A 233 -4.71 -29.79 -16.26
CA GLU A 233 -4.51 -30.29 -17.62
C GLU A 233 -3.84 -29.28 -18.57
N ASN A 234 -3.61 -28.03 -18.15
CA ASN A 234 -2.96 -26.96 -18.92
C ASN A 234 -1.65 -26.54 -18.23
N ALA A 235 -0.58 -26.34 -18.99
CA ALA A 235 0.70 -25.85 -18.46
C ALA A 235 0.83 -24.31 -18.46
N ASN A 236 0.05 -23.61 -19.29
CA ASN A 236 0.03 -22.15 -19.42
C ASN A 236 -1.15 -21.65 -20.27
N ALA A 237 -1.32 -20.33 -20.34
CA ALA A 237 -2.37 -19.66 -21.12
C ALA A 237 -2.24 -19.83 -22.64
N ASP A 238 -1.02 -19.87 -23.19
CA ASP A 238 -0.80 -20.06 -24.63
C ASP A 238 -1.30 -21.45 -25.09
N GLU A 239 -1.14 -22.48 -24.25
CA GLU A 239 -1.70 -23.82 -24.45
C GLU A 239 -3.25 -23.83 -24.41
N VAL A 240 -3.85 -23.06 -23.50
CA VAL A 240 -5.32 -22.91 -23.42
C VAL A 240 -5.89 -22.35 -24.73
N ILE A 241 -5.20 -21.41 -25.39
CA ILE A 241 -5.63 -20.86 -26.68
C ILE A 241 -5.57 -21.92 -27.78
N ASP A 242 -4.50 -22.74 -27.82
CA ASP A 242 -4.38 -23.83 -28.81
C ASP A 242 -5.47 -24.90 -28.61
N ARG A 243 -5.81 -25.23 -27.35
CA ARG A 243 -6.90 -26.13 -26.99
C ARG A 243 -8.28 -25.57 -27.37
N LEU A 244 -8.57 -24.31 -27.04
CA LEU A 244 -9.80 -23.62 -27.43
C LEU A 244 -9.94 -23.52 -28.95
N ALA A 245 -8.84 -23.27 -29.67
CA ALA A 245 -8.81 -23.28 -31.12
C ALA A 245 -9.14 -24.66 -31.71
N LEU A 246 -8.59 -25.73 -31.12
CA LEU A 246 -8.90 -27.11 -31.52
C LEU A 246 -10.37 -27.49 -31.26
N ASP A 247 -10.93 -27.03 -30.14
CA ASP A 247 -12.35 -27.21 -29.77
C ASP A 247 -13.27 -26.54 -30.82
N ILE A 248 -13.18 -25.21 -30.93
CA ILE A 248 -14.04 -24.35 -31.78
C ILE A 248 -13.88 -24.65 -33.27
N GLN A 249 -12.69 -25.10 -33.70
CA GLN A 249 -12.48 -25.50 -35.09
C GLN A 249 -13.06 -26.89 -35.41
N SER A 250 -13.27 -27.76 -34.42
CA SER A 250 -13.74 -29.12 -34.69
C SER A 250 -15.22 -29.20 -35.03
N ASP A 251 -16.09 -28.55 -34.25
CA ASP A 251 -17.55 -28.61 -34.39
C ASP A 251 -18.24 -27.23 -34.35
N GLY A 252 -17.53 -26.18 -33.93
CA GLY A 252 -18.05 -24.80 -33.88
C GLY A 252 -18.61 -24.37 -32.53
N VAL A 253 -18.51 -25.19 -31.47
CA VAL A 253 -18.91 -24.82 -30.11
C VAL A 253 -17.73 -24.91 -29.13
N ILE A 254 -17.96 -24.48 -27.89
CA ILE A 254 -16.99 -24.59 -26.79
C ILE A 254 -17.55 -25.63 -25.83
N ASN A 255 -17.02 -26.86 -25.89
CA ASN A 255 -17.56 -28.02 -25.18
C ASN A 255 -16.50 -28.96 -24.58
N ASN A 256 -15.20 -28.60 -24.69
CA ASN A 256 -14.05 -29.38 -24.21
C ASN A 256 -13.90 -30.74 -24.93
N ALA A 257 -14.37 -30.88 -26.17
CA ALA A 257 -14.42 -32.16 -26.90
C ALA A 257 -14.22 -32.06 -28.44
N ALA A 258 -12.97 -31.88 -28.86
CA ALA A 258 -12.59 -31.88 -30.27
C ALA A 258 -13.09 -33.11 -31.06
N ASN A 259 -13.97 -32.90 -32.05
CA ASN A 259 -14.62 -33.95 -32.85
C ASN A 259 -15.34 -35.02 -31.99
N GLY A 260 -15.90 -34.63 -30.84
CA GLY A 260 -16.56 -35.55 -29.90
C GLY A 260 -15.60 -36.39 -29.05
N LYS A 261 -14.32 -36.01 -28.96
CA LYS A 261 -13.35 -36.58 -28.00
C LYS A 261 -12.89 -35.50 -27.02
N THR A 262 -13.06 -35.75 -25.73
CA THR A 262 -12.60 -34.84 -24.67
C THR A 262 -11.12 -34.49 -24.82
N ILE A 263 -10.77 -33.20 -24.74
CA ILE A 263 -9.37 -32.72 -24.83
C ILE A 263 -8.77 -32.30 -23.48
N GLY A 264 -9.61 -31.90 -22.52
CA GLY A 264 -9.18 -31.51 -21.17
C GLY A 264 -8.77 -30.05 -21.07
N GLY A 265 -8.85 -29.50 -19.84
CA GLY A 265 -8.41 -28.13 -19.56
C GLY A 265 -9.36 -26.99 -19.95
N ILE A 266 -10.46 -27.27 -20.67
CA ILE A 266 -11.51 -26.28 -20.97
C ILE A 266 -12.71 -26.47 -20.02
N ASP A 267 -13.08 -25.42 -19.30
CA ASP A 267 -14.21 -25.43 -18.37
C ASP A 267 -15.36 -24.57 -18.91
N ALA A 268 -16.48 -25.23 -19.25
CA ALA A 268 -17.67 -24.57 -19.77
C ALA A 268 -18.30 -23.58 -18.76
N THR A 269 -18.06 -23.71 -17.45
CA THR A 269 -18.56 -22.73 -16.47
C THR A 269 -17.80 -21.42 -16.58
N VAL A 270 -16.46 -21.47 -16.68
CA VAL A 270 -15.59 -20.30 -16.91
C VAL A 270 -15.90 -19.64 -18.24
N MET A 271 -16.04 -20.44 -19.30
CA MET A 271 -16.32 -19.92 -20.64
C MET A 271 -17.70 -19.25 -20.75
N ASN A 272 -18.69 -19.70 -19.97
CA ASN A 272 -20.02 -19.09 -19.89
C ASN A 272 -20.19 -18.02 -18.79
N ARG A 273 -19.12 -17.62 -18.06
CA ARG A 273 -19.20 -16.46 -17.16
C ARG A 273 -19.54 -15.19 -17.96
N ASP A 274 -20.39 -14.35 -17.38
CA ASP A 274 -20.67 -13.00 -17.87
C ASP A 274 -19.34 -12.23 -18.01
N PRO A 275 -18.98 -11.75 -19.21
CA PRO A 275 -17.71 -11.08 -19.44
C PRO A 275 -17.57 -9.77 -18.65
N MET A 276 -18.66 -9.04 -18.35
CA MET A 276 -18.58 -7.70 -17.75
C MET A 276 -18.06 -7.72 -16.32
N VAL A 277 -18.42 -8.74 -15.54
CA VAL A 277 -17.99 -8.91 -14.15
C VAL A 277 -16.64 -9.63 -14.01
N MET A 278 -15.93 -9.92 -15.10
CA MET A 278 -14.63 -10.57 -15.05
C MET A 278 -13.52 -9.54 -14.80
N THR A 279 -12.64 -9.81 -13.85
CA THR A 279 -11.41 -9.03 -13.64
C THR A 279 -10.45 -9.23 -14.81
N ILE A 280 -9.95 -8.14 -15.39
CA ILE A 280 -8.92 -8.14 -16.43
C ILE A 280 -7.60 -8.59 -15.76
N PRO A 281 -6.93 -9.68 -16.24
CA PRO A 281 -5.79 -10.25 -15.54
C PRO A 281 -4.67 -9.26 -15.24
N ASN A 282 -4.00 -9.44 -14.09
CA ASN A 282 -2.95 -8.56 -13.56
C ASN A 282 -3.37 -7.10 -13.23
N THR A 283 -4.60 -6.67 -13.56
CA THR A 283 -5.15 -5.35 -13.20
C THR A 283 -6.08 -5.42 -11.97
N GLY A 284 -6.54 -4.26 -11.51
CA GLY A 284 -7.70 -4.13 -10.62
C GLY A 284 -9.04 -3.83 -11.31
N TYR A 285 -9.11 -3.90 -12.64
CA TYR A 285 -10.30 -3.48 -13.40
C TYR A 285 -11.17 -4.67 -13.80
N GLN A 286 -12.48 -4.50 -13.81
CA GLN A 286 -13.41 -5.39 -14.50
C GLN A 286 -13.52 -5.00 -15.98
N VAL A 287 -14.03 -5.89 -16.84
CA VAL A 287 -14.24 -5.56 -18.27
C VAL A 287 -15.30 -4.44 -18.45
N SER A 288 -16.19 -4.24 -17.48
CA SER A 288 -17.05 -3.04 -17.41
C SER A 288 -16.26 -1.73 -17.39
N ASP A 289 -15.07 -1.72 -16.80
CA ASP A 289 -14.25 -0.52 -16.56
C ASP A 289 -13.32 -0.19 -17.73
N ILE A 290 -13.45 -0.88 -18.87
CA ILE A 290 -12.50 -0.81 -19.98
C ILE A 290 -12.34 0.59 -20.57
N THR A 291 -13.35 1.47 -20.45
CA THR A 291 -13.23 2.89 -20.84
C THR A 291 -12.20 3.62 -19.98
N THR A 292 -12.15 3.34 -18.67
CA THR A 292 -11.10 3.81 -17.76
C THR A 292 -9.74 3.24 -18.16
N VAL A 293 -9.65 1.91 -18.35
CA VAL A 293 -8.42 1.21 -18.77
C VAL A 293 -7.84 1.83 -20.04
N MET A 294 -8.67 2.01 -21.07
CA MET A 294 -8.27 2.62 -22.33
C MET A 294 -7.96 4.11 -22.17
N SER A 295 -8.60 4.85 -21.25
CA SER A 295 -8.30 6.26 -21.02
C SER A 295 -6.91 6.46 -20.39
N GLU A 296 -6.56 5.62 -19.40
CA GLU A 296 -5.23 5.63 -18.78
C GLU A 296 -4.15 5.16 -19.77
N GLU A 297 -4.43 4.11 -20.54
CA GLU A 297 -3.54 3.56 -21.56
C GLU A 297 -3.02 4.62 -22.54
N ARG A 298 -3.88 5.53 -23.00
CA ARG A 298 -3.54 6.63 -23.92
C ARG A 298 -2.43 7.55 -23.40
N ILE A 299 -2.25 7.65 -22.08
CA ILE A 299 -1.15 8.41 -21.47
C ILE A 299 0.17 7.66 -21.69
N LEU A 300 0.17 6.33 -21.51
CA LEU A 300 1.33 5.44 -21.60
C LEU A 300 1.81 5.26 -23.04
N ILE A 301 0.87 5.09 -23.99
CA ILE A 301 1.18 4.97 -25.42
C ILE A 301 1.33 6.31 -26.15
N GLY A 302 1.16 7.44 -25.45
CA GLY A 302 1.36 8.80 -25.95
C GLY A 302 0.20 9.41 -26.78
N THR A 303 -0.90 8.69 -27.01
CA THR A 303 -2.02 9.16 -27.86
C THR A 303 -3.03 10.06 -27.14
N SER A 304 -2.85 10.33 -25.84
CA SER A 304 -3.74 11.15 -24.99
C SER A 304 -4.02 12.55 -25.54
N SER A 305 -3.06 13.16 -26.26
CA SER A 305 -3.22 14.49 -26.88
C SER A 305 -3.67 14.47 -28.35
N GLU A 306 -3.89 13.29 -28.95
CA GLU A 306 -4.23 13.17 -30.39
C GLU A 306 -5.73 13.28 -30.68
N SER A 307 -6.58 12.95 -29.70
CA SER A 307 -8.04 12.94 -29.81
C SER A 307 -8.70 13.09 -28.45
N GLU A 308 -10.00 13.40 -28.42
CA GLU A 308 -10.80 13.42 -27.19
C GLU A 308 -11.41 12.03 -26.94
N PHE A 309 -11.56 11.61 -25.68
CA PHE A 309 -12.29 10.38 -25.35
C PHE A 309 -13.77 10.75 -25.19
N LEU A 310 -14.64 10.20 -26.04
CA LEU A 310 -16.03 10.62 -26.20
C LEU A 310 -17.05 9.62 -25.61
N ILE A 311 -16.58 8.56 -24.95
CA ILE A 311 -17.37 7.48 -24.36
C ILE A 311 -16.85 7.19 -22.96
N ASN A 312 -17.74 7.33 -21.96
CA ASN A 312 -17.33 7.22 -20.55
C ASN A 312 -17.55 5.81 -19.97
N GLU A 313 -18.44 5.00 -20.55
CA GLU A 313 -18.85 3.68 -20.04
C GLU A 313 -19.18 2.68 -21.17
N ILE A 314 -19.11 1.37 -20.90
CA ILE A 314 -19.88 0.38 -21.68
C ILE A 314 -21.30 0.32 -21.11
N SER A 315 -22.20 1.06 -21.76
CA SER A 315 -23.63 0.95 -21.51
C SER A 315 -24.20 -0.24 -22.30
N LEU A 316 -24.44 -1.37 -21.64
CA LEU A 316 -25.34 -2.40 -22.18
C LEU A 316 -26.78 -1.84 -22.12
N PRO A 317 -27.57 -1.89 -23.20
CA PRO A 317 -28.79 -1.09 -23.33
C PRO A 317 -29.91 -1.53 -22.35
N ALA A 318 -30.03 -0.80 -21.25
CA ALA A 318 -31.19 -0.76 -20.36
C ALA A 318 -32.04 0.51 -20.65
N PRO A 319 -33.36 0.52 -20.37
CA PRO A 319 -34.25 1.62 -20.76
C PRO A 319 -34.00 2.93 -19.97
N GLU A 320 -33.92 4.06 -20.69
CA GLU A 320 -33.56 5.41 -20.19
C GLU A 320 -34.48 5.97 -19.09
N PRO A 321 -33.93 6.82 -18.19
CA PRO A 321 -34.49 8.17 -18.03
C PRO A 321 -33.51 9.33 -17.64
N VAL A 322 -33.50 10.39 -18.45
CA VAL A 322 -33.41 11.87 -18.16
C VAL A 322 -32.59 12.44 -16.97
N ILE A 323 -31.75 13.48 -17.24
CA ILE A 323 -30.91 14.25 -16.28
C ILE A 323 -31.07 15.79 -16.47
N ILE A 324 -30.75 16.64 -15.46
CA ILE A 324 -30.72 18.14 -15.51
C ILE A 324 -29.55 18.72 -14.64
N GLU A 325 -28.93 19.86 -15.02
CA GLU A 325 -27.72 20.48 -14.41
C GLU A 325 -27.84 21.96 -13.90
N PRO A 326 -26.90 22.48 -13.06
CA PRO A 326 -26.72 23.92 -12.71
C PRO A 326 -25.26 24.50 -12.84
N THR A 327 -25.05 25.84 -12.73
CA THR A 327 -23.74 26.56 -12.97
C THR A 327 -23.43 27.79 -12.03
N PRO A 328 -22.18 28.38 -11.97
CA PRO A 328 -21.64 29.22 -10.85
C PRO A 328 -21.09 30.67 -11.14
N SER A 329 -20.55 31.43 -10.13
CA SER A 329 -19.80 32.75 -10.25
C SER A 329 -18.91 33.19 -8.99
N ILE A 330 -18.25 34.39 -8.96
CA ILE A 330 -16.90 34.66 -8.28
C ILE A 330 -16.66 36.08 -7.54
N PRO A 331 -15.45 36.57 -7.03
CA PRO A 331 -15.20 37.59 -5.93
C PRO A 331 -14.61 39.00 -6.40
N PRO A 332 -13.67 39.86 -5.81
CA PRO A 332 -12.74 39.91 -4.59
C PRO A 332 -12.39 41.32 -3.90
N THR A 333 -11.23 41.47 -3.16
CA THR A 333 -10.35 42.68 -2.80
C THR A 333 -10.39 43.52 -1.45
N SER A 334 -9.23 44.12 -0.99
CA SER A 334 -9.06 45.04 0.22
C SER A 334 -7.65 45.76 0.42
N PRO A 335 -7.47 46.94 1.14
CA PRO A 335 -6.18 47.68 1.41
C PRO A 335 -5.85 48.22 2.89
N THR A 336 -4.90 49.18 3.12
CA THR A 336 -4.15 49.46 4.43
C THR A 336 -4.00 50.95 5.04
N PRO A 337 -2.84 51.57 5.50
CA PRO A 337 -2.52 51.96 6.95
C PRO A 337 -1.94 53.41 7.31
N GLY A 338 -1.52 53.73 8.59
CA GLY A 338 -0.83 55.02 9.05
C GLY A 338 -0.39 55.18 10.57
N THR A 339 0.34 56.26 11.02
CA THR A 339 1.21 56.31 12.29
C THR A 339 1.47 57.72 13.04
N PRO A 340 2.39 57.96 14.07
CA PRO A 340 2.40 59.07 15.12
C PRO A 340 3.57 60.14 15.03
N PRO A 341 4.24 60.86 16.03
CA PRO A 341 4.23 61.02 17.55
C PRO A 341 4.55 62.46 18.19
N ALA A 342 5.10 62.56 19.46
CA ALA A 342 5.99 63.63 20.11
C ALA A 342 5.39 64.77 21.06
N VAL A 343 6.04 65.54 22.01
CA VAL A 343 7.33 65.56 22.84
C VAL A 343 7.45 66.70 23.96
N THR A 344 7.98 66.39 25.20
CA THR A 344 8.77 67.10 26.32
C THR A 344 8.46 68.51 27.01
N PRO A 345 9.36 69.17 27.84
CA PRO A 345 9.67 69.05 29.33
C PRO A 345 9.64 70.42 30.13
N VAL A 346 10.21 70.79 31.33
CA VAL A 346 10.98 70.29 32.55
C VAL A 346 10.52 71.16 33.82
N PRO A 347 11.27 71.70 34.87
CA PRO A 347 12.52 71.40 35.64
C PRO A 347 12.46 71.22 37.23
N PRO A 348 12.83 72.13 38.21
CA PRO A 348 13.87 71.79 39.24
C PRO A 348 13.74 72.13 40.78
N VAL A 349 14.56 71.41 41.60
CA VAL A 349 15.29 71.63 42.91
C VAL A 349 14.65 72.04 44.28
N GLN A 350 14.42 71.03 45.14
CA GLN A 350 14.43 70.98 46.64
C GLN A 350 14.42 69.49 47.11
N PRO A 351 15.31 69.04 48.04
CA PRO A 351 15.82 67.63 48.15
C PRO A 351 14.85 66.57 47.63
N ILE A 352 15.04 66.21 46.35
CA ILE A 352 13.92 65.85 45.50
C ILE A 352 13.76 64.33 45.45
N ALA A 353 12.53 63.87 45.71
CA ALA A 353 12.07 62.62 45.14
C ALA A 353 11.98 62.82 43.62
N LEU A 354 13.04 62.38 42.91
CA LEU A 354 13.23 62.25 41.45
C LEU A 354 12.12 62.88 40.58
N PRO A 355 12.41 63.91 39.76
CA PRO A 355 13.71 64.22 39.13
C PRO A 355 14.57 65.23 39.92
N PHE A 356 15.91 65.23 39.80
CA PHE A 356 16.80 66.31 40.28
C PHE A 356 17.85 66.81 39.30
N ASP A 357 18.09 68.13 39.34
CA ASP A 357 18.81 68.92 38.34
C ASP A 357 20.25 69.24 38.80
N LEU A 358 21.21 69.08 37.89
CA LEU A 358 22.65 69.30 38.04
C LEU A 358 23.21 70.06 36.81
N GLN A 359 22.48 71.07 36.32
CA GLN A 359 22.89 71.97 35.22
C GLN A 359 23.50 73.31 35.69
N ASN A 360 23.91 73.45 36.97
CA ASN A 360 24.37 74.74 37.50
C ASN A 360 25.90 74.89 37.49
N ALA A 361 26.46 75.54 38.51
CA ALA A 361 27.85 75.98 38.53
C ALA A 361 28.80 74.88 39.02
N VAL A 362 29.66 74.41 38.11
CA VAL A 362 30.62 73.33 38.38
C VAL A 362 31.59 73.60 39.56
N PRO A 363 31.92 72.56 40.36
CA PRO A 363 31.29 71.24 40.41
C PRO A 363 29.98 71.28 41.22
N GLU A 364 28.92 70.65 40.71
CA GLU A 364 27.67 70.44 41.45
C GLU A 364 27.52 68.96 41.82
N GLU A 365 26.98 68.69 43.02
CA GLU A 365 26.72 67.35 43.54
C GLU A 365 25.30 67.28 44.13
N ALA A 366 24.59 66.16 43.88
CA ALA A 366 23.31 65.86 44.51
C ALA A 366 23.24 64.40 44.94
N SER A 367 22.56 64.14 46.07
CA SER A 367 22.53 62.81 46.69
C SER A 367 21.11 62.27 46.86
N LEU A 368 20.92 60.98 46.58
CA LEU A 368 19.69 60.24 46.78
C LEU A 368 19.95 59.05 47.71
N THR A 369 19.04 58.80 48.66
CA THR A 369 19.02 57.54 49.43
C THR A 369 17.99 56.60 48.83
N VAL A 370 18.40 55.39 48.46
CA VAL A 370 17.50 54.30 48.02
C VAL A 370 17.58 53.14 48.99
N ASN A 371 16.42 52.57 49.35
CA ASN A 371 16.37 51.34 50.12
C ASN A 371 16.28 50.14 49.17
N VAL A 372 17.19 49.17 49.30
CA VAL A 372 17.24 48.00 48.40
C VAL A 372 17.44 46.69 49.16
N THR A 373 16.80 45.62 48.69
CA THR A 373 17.00 44.26 49.19
C THR A 373 18.05 43.56 48.33
N LYS A 374 19.32 43.62 48.73
CA LYS A 374 20.41 42.93 48.06
C LYS A 374 20.36 41.41 48.35
N PRO A 375 20.30 40.53 47.33
CA PRO A 375 20.46 39.09 47.51
C PRO A 375 21.88 38.72 47.97
N GLY A 376 22.01 37.67 48.78
CA GLY A 376 23.32 37.20 49.26
C GLY A 376 24.23 36.64 48.15
N GLU A 377 23.65 36.21 47.04
CA GLU A 377 24.32 35.59 45.87
C GLU A 377 24.40 36.54 44.66
N ALA A 378 24.18 37.85 44.87
CA ALA A 378 24.33 38.86 43.85
C ALA A 378 25.81 39.16 43.57
N GLU A 379 26.24 38.98 42.32
CA GLU A 379 27.59 39.36 41.86
C GLU A 379 27.60 40.78 41.25
N THR A 380 26.53 41.14 40.54
CA THR A 380 26.36 42.46 39.91
C THR A 380 25.01 43.09 40.26
N ALA A 381 24.97 44.42 40.16
CA ALA A 381 23.77 45.22 40.32
C ALA A 381 23.66 46.19 39.14
N THR A 382 22.54 46.15 38.44
CA THR A 382 22.21 47.08 37.36
C THR A 382 21.37 48.22 37.95
N ILE A 383 21.94 49.42 37.96
CA ILE A 383 21.18 50.64 38.20
C ILE A 383 20.69 51.17 36.85
N SER A 384 19.38 51.38 36.74
CA SER A 384 18.76 52.05 35.59
C SER A 384 18.36 53.45 36.02
N ILE A 385 18.74 54.44 35.23
CA ILE A 385 18.65 55.85 35.57
C ILE A 385 17.99 56.55 34.39
N GLY A 386 16.85 57.19 34.62
CA GLY A 386 16.33 58.18 33.67
C GLY A 386 17.20 59.42 33.75
N VAL A 387 17.68 59.94 32.63
CA VAL A 387 18.58 61.09 32.58
C VAL A 387 18.22 62.02 31.42
N TYR A 388 18.24 63.32 31.68
CA TYR A 388 17.99 64.37 30.67
C TYR A 388 19.24 65.24 30.50
N ASP A 389 19.50 65.62 29.25
CA ASP A 389 20.69 66.36 28.80
C ASP A 389 22.02 65.58 28.89
N ALA A 390 21.98 64.27 28.60
CA ALA A 390 23.16 63.39 28.60
C ALA A 390 24.03 63.56 27.33
N ASP A 391 24.63 64.74 27.14
CA ASP A 391 25.27 65.14 25.87
C ASP A 391 26.81 64.98 25.79
N HIS A 392 27.53 64.80 26.91
CA HIS A 392 28.96 64.46 26.89
C HIS A 392 29.30 63.17 27.66
N SER A 393 30.11 62.31 27.04
CA SER A 393 30.54 61.01 27.57
C SER A 393 31.17 61.02 28.97
N ASN A 394 31.75 62.15 29.36
CA ASN A 394 32.49 62.35 30.61
C ASN A 394 31.87 63.42 31.52
N GLU A 395 30.63 63.85 31.26
CA GLU A 395 29.95 64.93 31.99
C GLU A 395 29.73 64.58 33.47
N GLY A 396 29.35 63.31 33.72
CA GLY A 396 28.81 62.87 35.00
C GLY A 396 29.46 61.63 35.62
N GLU A 397 29.53 61.64 36.94
CA GLU A 397 30.00 60.56 37.81
C GLU A 397 28.90 60.13 38.81
N LEU A 398 28.88 58.84 39.13
CA LEU A 398 28.07 58.22 40.19
C LEU A 398 28.96 57.57 41.23
N ILE A 399 28.75 57.89 42.50
CA ILE A 399 29.42 57.31 43.67
C ILE A 399 28.37 56.61 44.53
N ILE A 400 28.59 55.33 44.84
CA ILE A 400 27.64 54.48 45.57
C ILE A 400 28.25 54.10 46.92
N ASN A 401 27.66 54.54 48.02
CA ASN A 401 28.15 54.33 49.40
C ASN A 401 29.64 54.73 49.62
N GLY A 402 30.17 55.66 48.84
CA GLY A 402 31.59 56.07 48.89
C GLY A 402 32.58 55.13 48.19
N ASN A 403 32.10 54.14 47.41
CA ASN A 403 32.94 53.35 46.52
C ASN A 403 33.51 54.20 45.36
N PRO A 404 34.53 53.71 44.61
CA PRO A 404 35.12 54.44 43.49
C PRO A 404 34.08 54.95 42.47
N PRO A 405 34.25 56.16 41.89
CA PRO A 405 33.30 56.73 40.94
C PRO A 405 33.13 55.85 39.69
N VAL A 406 31.89 55.79 39.21
CA VAL A 406 31.50 55.17 37.94
C VAL A 406 31.03 56.27 36.99
N SER A 407 31.51 56.28 35.75
CA SER A 407 31.03 57.25 34.74
C SER A 407 29.56 56.98 34.40
N LEU A 408 28.74 58.03 34.35
CA LEU A 408 27.31 57.91 34.07
C LEU A 408 27.03 57.58 32.60
N PHE A 409 27.55 58.40 31.67
CA PHE A 409 27.10 58.35 30.27
C PHE A 409 27.99 57.50 29.37
N GLY A 410 29.32 57.60 29.49
CA GLY A 410 30.27 56.85 28.67
C GLY A 410 29.94 56.94 27.17
N ALA A 411 29.82 55.78 26.50
CA ALA A 411 29.49 55.73 25.08
C ALA A 411 28.06 56.19 24.71
N GLN A 412 27.18 56.48 25.67
CA GLN A 412 25.85 57.06 25.42
C GLN A 412 25.85 58.60 25.46
N GLY A 413 26.89 59.23 26.04
CA GLY A 413 27.00 60.69 26.09
C GLY A 413 27.54 61.24 24.77
N VAL A 414 26.65 61.71 23.90
CA VAL A 414 26.97 62.26 22.57
C VAL A 414 26.27 63.60 22.37
N SER A 415 26.97 64.58 21.77
CA SER A 415 26.57 66.00 21.76
C SER A 415 25.32 66.33 20.92
N THR A 416 24.68 65.31 20.36
CA THR A 416 23.36 65.37 19.73
C THR A 416 22.20 65.15 20.70
N ASN A 417 22.47 64.65 21.91
CA ASN A 417 21.46 64.38 22.95
C ASN A 417 21.09 65.63 23.77
N ASN A 418 21.62 66.79 23.39
CA ASN A 418 21.37 68.06 24.04
C ASN A 418 19.84 68.33 24.11
N VAL A 419 19.31 68.64 25.29
CA VAL A 419 17.87 68.85 25.59
C VAL A 419 16.98 67.58 25.46
N THR A 420 17.54 66.36 25.61
CA THR A 420 16.77 65.10 25.50
C THR A 420 16.86 64.17 26.71
N SER A 421 15.74 63.48 27.03
CA SER A 421 15.66 62.39 28.02
C SER A 421 16.06 61.05 27.40
N THR A 422 16.82 60.25 28.14
CA THR A 422 17.17 58.86 27.81
C THR A 422 17.26 58.01 29.08
N ASN A 423 17.10 56.69 28.97
CA ASN A 423 17.33 55.77 30.08
C ASN A 423 18.69 55.11 29.91
N ILE A 424 19.61 55.34 30.84
CA ILE A 424 20.90 54.65 30.90
C ILE A 424 20.82 53.48 31.90
N SER A 425 21.52 52.38 31.61
CA SER A 425 21.69 51.27 32.54
C SER A 425 23.18 51.03 32.78
N ILE A 426 23.59 51.12 34.04
CA ILE A 426 24.99 50.99 34.46
C ILE A 426 25.11 49.70 35.29
N ASN A 427 26.02 48.82 34.90
CA ASN A 427 26.35 47.65 35.68
C ASN A 427 27.44 47.98 36.70
N THR A 428 27.16 47.67 37.97
CA THR A 428 28.04 47.95 39.11
C THR A 428 28.33 46.65 39.87
N PRO A 429 29.49 46.52 40.54
CA PRO A 429 29.75 45.39 41.42
C PRO A 429 28.70 45.34 42.54
N ALA A 430 28.09 44.19 42.80
CA ALA A 430 27.13 44.07 43.90
C ALA A 430 27.76 44.38 45.26
N SER A 431 29.09 44.28 45.39
CA SER A 431 29.87 44.71 46.57
C SER A 431 29.76 46.20 46.89
N TYR A 432 29.35 47.07 45.95
CA TYR A 432 29.13 48.50 46.23
C TYR A 432 27.83 48.75 47.03
N TRP A 433 26.95 47.75 47.11
CA TRP A 433 25.62 47.85 47.69
C TRP A 433 25.45 47.09 49.01
N ASN A 434 24.62 47.63 49.89
CA ASN A 434 24.17 47.04 51.15
C ASN A 434 22.69 46.65 51.07
N THR A 435 22.23 45.78 51.97
CA THR A 435 20.78 45.58 52.20
C THR A 435 20.26 46.68 53.12
N GLY A 436 19.17 47.34 52.74
CA GLY A 436 18.65 48.53 53.41
C GLY A 436 19.03 49.82 52.66
N ASP A 437 19.27 50.90 53.40
CA ASP A 437 19.54 52.22 52.82
C ASP A 437 20.93 52.31 52.19
N ASN A 438 20.99 52.84 50.97
CA ASN A 438 22.19 53.06 50.18
C ASN A 438 22.21 54.51 49.70
N THR A 439 23.36 55.17 49.79
CA THR A 439 23.53 56.55 49.32
C THR A 439 24.17 56.57 47.94
N LEU A 440 23.45 57.15 46.98
CA LEU A 440 23.95 57.53 45.67
C LEU A 440 24.35 59.01 45.73
N LEU A 441 25.53 59.34 45.22
CA LEU A 441 25.98 60.71 45.02
C LEU A 441 26.30 60.88 43.53
N PHE A 442 25.56 61.78 42.88
CA PHE A 442 25.72 62.15 41.48
C PHE A 442 26.47 63.47 41.41
N ARG A 443 27.46 63.56 40.51
CA ARG A 443 28.30 64.76 40.32
C ARG A 443 28.47 65.08 38.84
N HIS A 444 28.50 66.36 38.49
CA HIS A 444 29.08 66.84 37.23
C HIS A 444 30.29 67.77 37.48
N THR A 445 31.21 67.85 36.52
CA THR A 445 32.40 68.72 36.63
C THR A 445 32.69 69.55 35.37
N SER A 446 31.84 69.44 34.35
CA SER A 446 31.91 70.13 33.07
C SER A 446 30.68 71.03 32.84
N SER A 447 30.79 71.96 31.89
CA SER A 447 29.90 73.11 31.76
C SER A 447 28.64 72.85 30.91
N GLY A 448 28.09 71.63 30.93
CA GLY A 448 26.75 71.32 30.44
C GLY A 448 25.82 70.92 31.60
N GLY A 449 26.22 69.89 32.36
CA GLY A 449 25.40 69.29 33.41
C GLY A 449 24.32 68.35 32.89
N PHE A 450 23.37 67.96 33.75
CA PHE A 450 22.29 67.02 33.42
C PHE A 450 21.18 67.01 34.50
N VAL A 451 20.06 66.36 34.22
CA VAL A 451 19.00 66.04 35.22
C VAL A 451 18.91 64.52 35.40
N ILE A 452 18.79 64.05 36.63
CA ILE A 452 18.49 62.66 36.98
C ILE A 452 16.97 62.53 37.17
N GLU A 453 16.28 61.85 36.27
CA GLU A 453 14.81 61.78 36.20
C GLU A 453 14.19 60.64 37.02
N ASP A 454 14.81 59.46 37.06
CA ASP A 454 14.39 58.31 37.87
C ASP A 454 15.60 57.42 38.23
N VAL A 455 15.50 56.59 39.28
CA VAL A 455 16.52 55.62 39.70
C VAL A 455 15.87 54.32 40.16
N ALA A 456 16.04 53.27 39.36
CA ALA A 456 15.68 51.89 39.72
C ALA A 456 16.93 51.03 39.89
N VAL A 457 16.94 50.14 40.90
CA VAL A 457 18.06 49.23 41.18
C VAL A 457 17.58 47.79 41.10
N SER A 458 18.28 46.98 40.33
CA SER A 458 18.05 45.53 40.23
C SER A 458 19.35 44.77 40.47
N PHE A 459 19.26 43.57 41.05
CA PHE A 459 20.40 42.70 41.30
C PHE A 459 20.35 41.49 40.38
N GLN A 460 21.48 41.16 39.75
CA GLN A 460 21.68 39.83 39.17
C GLN A 460 22.39 38.95 40.18
N THR A 461 21.64 38.00 40.73
CA THR A 461 22.22 36.76 41.28
C THR A 461 22.87 35.98 40.14
N ALA A 462 23.99 35.31 40.42
CA ALA A 462 24.39 34.19 39.58
C ALA A 462 23.21 33.21 39.52
N SER A 463 22.86 32.70 38.33
CA SER A 463 21.82 31.67 38.25
C SER A 463 22.31 30.45 39.02
N ALA A 464 21.48 29.91 39.91
CA ALA A 464 21.63 28.52 40.33
C ALA A 464 21.72 27.65 39.05
N PRO A 465 22.56 26.59 39.04
CA PRO A 465 22.69 25.72 37.88
C PRO A 465 21.30 25.16 37.56
N LEU A 466 20.75 25.53 36.41
CA LEU A 466 19.38 25.20 36.07
C LEU A 466 19.29 23.67 35.94
N LEU A 467 18.36 23.07 36.69
CA LEU A 467 18.13 21.63 36.60
C LEU A 467 17.33 21.38 35.32
N GLU A 468 18.06 21.15 34.23
CA GLU A 468 17.52 20.97 32.89
C GLU A 468 17.47 19.47 32.53
N PRO A 469 16.35 18.98 31.98
CA PRO A 469 16.29 17.65 31.38
C PRO A 469 16.86 17.73 29.95
N VAL A 470 17.83 16.88 29.62
CA VAL A 470 18.52 16.90 28.32
C VAL A 470 18.28 15.57 27.62
N LEU A 471 17.33 15.57 26.68
CA LEU A 471 17.03 14.41 25.85
C LEU A 471 18.19 14.15 24.88
N THR A 472 18.65 12.91 24.75
CA THR A 472 19.64 12.48 23.77
C THR A 472 19.18 11.20 23.09
N LEU A 473 19.35 11.11 21.77
CA LEU A 473 18.98 9.96 20.95
C LEU A 473 20.24 9.22 20.46
N SER A 474 20.21 7.89 20.40
CA SER A 474 21.34 7.09 19.90
C SER A 474 21.63 7.27 18.41
N THR A 475 20.68 7.78 17.64
CA THR A 475 20.83 8.08 16.21
C THR A 475 19.98 9.28 15.79
N ASN A 476 20.39 9.96 14.73
CA ASN A 476 19.63 11.00 14.05
C ASN A 476 18.82 10.47 12.85
N SER A 477 19.10 9.26 12.37
CA SER A 477 18.36 8.62 11.27
C SER A 477 18.31 7.09 11.34
N LEU A 478 17.25 6.50 10.78
CA LEU A 478 17.11 5.07 10.51
C LEU A 478 16.70 4.85 9.06
N ASN A 479 17.39 3.95 8.36
CA ASN A 479 17.01 3.50 7.03
C ASN A 479 16.72 2.00 7.05
N PHE A 480 15.50 1.62 6.71
CA PHE A 480 15.02 0.24 6.74
C PHE A 480 15.27 -0.51 5.42
N GLY A 481 15.78 0.17 4.38
CA GLY A 481 16.07 -0.44 3.08
C GLY A 481 14.80 -0.72 2.27
N PHE A 482 14.77 -1.86 1.58
CA PHE A 482 13.57 -2.36 0.90
C PHE A 482 12.76 -3.23 1.86
N GLN A 483 11.44 -3.08 1.84
CA GLN A 483 10.50 -3.90 2.60
C GLN A 483 9.26 -4.12 1.70
N ASN A 484 8.76 -5.35 1.63
CA ASN A 484 7.61 -5.66 0.78
C ASN A 484 6.36 -4.90 1.28
N VAL A 485 5.53 -4.39 0.37
CA VAL A 485 4.27 -3.72 0.73
C VAL A 485 3.41 -4.63 1.62
N GLY A 486 2.75 -4.05 2.62
CA GLY A 486 1.95 -4.77 3.62
C GLY A 486 2.75 -5.44 4.75
N THR A 487 4.05 -5.68 4.57
CA THR A 487 4.88 -6.44 5.53
C THR A 487 5.62 -5.53 6.53
N VAL A 488 6.04 -6.09 7.67
CA VAL A 488 6.70 -5.34 8.77
C VAL A 488 8.20 -5.59 8.78
N SER A 489 9.00 -4.53 8.86
CA SER A 489 10.45 -4.66 8.97
C SER A 489 10.90 -5.15 10.35
N ASN A 490 12.10 -5.75 10.39
CA ASN A 490 12.87 -5.90 11.62
C ASN A 490 12.92 -4.57 12.40
N THR A 491 12.82 -4.67 13.73
CA THR A 491 12.83 -3.51 14.62
C THR A 491 14.23 -2.90 14.74
N SER A 492 14.30 -1.57 14.65
CA SER A 492 15.52 -0.79 14.88
C SER A 492 15.41 -0.01 16.20
N PRO A 493 16.30 -0.23 17.18
CA PRO A 493 16.22 0.43 18.49
C PRO A 493 16.83 1.84 18.47
N VAL A 494 16.10 2.80 19.03
CA VAL A 494 16.57 4.14 19.37
C VAL A 494 16.62 4.25 20.90
N LEU A 495 17.82 4.42 21.46
CA LEU A 495 17.97 4.70 22.89
C LEU A 495 17.67 6.18 23.14
N VAL A 496 16.82 6.46 24.12
CA VAL A 496 16.46 7.79 24.61
C VAL A 496 17.06 7.94 26.01
N THR A 497 18.11 8.76 26.12
CA THR A 497 18.84 8.98 27.38
C THR A 497 18.55 10.37 27.92
N ASN A 498 18.36 10.50 29.23
CA ASN A 498 18.33 11.79 29.91
C ASN A 498 19.74 12.13 30.44
N ASN A 499 20.52 12.84 29.62
CA ASN A 499 21.84 13.35 30.00
C ASN A 499 21.77 14.66 30.82
N GLY A 500 20.57 15.06 31.27
CA GLY A 500 20.34 16.27 32.04
C GLY A 500 20.53 16.10 33.54
N THR A 501 20.20 17.17 34.27
CA THR A 501 20.26 17.25 35.75
C THR A 501 18.86 17.28 36.39
N ALA A 502 17.79 17.42 35.60
CA ALA A 502 16.40 17.19 36.03
C ALA A 502 15.77 15.97 35.34
N SER A 503 14.63 15.51 35.87
CA SER A 503 13.82 14.45 35.26
C SER A 503 13.22 14.86 33.92
N LEU A 504 13.52 14.08 32.89
CA LEU A 504 12.96 14.20 31.55
C LEU A 504 11.55 13.59 31.54
N THR A 505 10.54 14.43 31.31
CA THR A 505 9.14 14.01 31.20
C THR A 505 8.79 13.86 29.74
N ILE A 506 8.36 12.66 29.33
CA ILE A 506 7.90 12.37 27.97
C ILE A 506 6.37 12.55 27.92
N SER A 507 5.92 13.32 26.93
CA SER A 507 4.51 13.67 26.72
C SER A 507 3.90 12.98 25.49
N SER A 508 4.72 12.63 24.49
CA SER A 508 4.32 11.71 23.41
C SER A 508 5.53 11.09 22.71
N ILE A 509 5.34 9.90 22.14
CA ILE A 509 6.27 9.24 21.21
C ILE A 509 5.43 8.84 20.00
N THR A 510 5.75 9.38 18.82
CA THR A 510 4.91 9.28 17.61
C THR A 510 5.75 9.04 16.37
N THR A 511 5.21 8.31 15.40
CA THR A 511 5.83 8.08 14.08
C THR A 511 4.97 8.64 12.96
N SER A 512 5.60 9.00 11.84
CA SER A 512 4.89 9.26 10.57
C SER A 512 4.21 7.98 10.05
N GLN A 513 3.20 8.15 9.20
CA GLN A 513 2.57 7.06 8.45
C GLN A 513 3.62 6.23 7.70
N GLY A 514 3.40 4.91 7.62
CA GLY A 514 4.37 3.96 7.10
C GLY A 514 5.41 3.49 8.13
N PHE A 515 5.46 4.07 9.34
CA PHE A 515 6.33 3.61 10.42
C PHE A 515 5.55 3.42 11.72
N VAL A 516 5.91 2.40 12.49
CA VAL A 516 5.33 2.10 13.82
C VAL A 516 6.42 2.08 14.88
N GLN A 517 6.04 2.31 16.14
CA GLN A 517 6.97 2.22 17.27
C GLN A 517 6.35 1.50 18.47
N SER A 518 7.20 0.84 19.25
CA SER A 518 6.93 0.35 20.60
C SER A 518 8.09 0.76 21.51
N ASN A 519 7.87 0.91 22.81
CA ASN A 519 8.91 1.38 23.73
C ASN A 519 8.69 0.89 25.17
N ASP A 520 9.75 0.91 25.97
CA ASP A 520 9.74 0.68 27.42
C ASP A 520 9.80 2.01 28.22
N CYS A 521 9.64 3.15 27.54
CA CYS A 521 9.76 4.47 28.13
C CYS A 521 8.59 4.79 29.08
N SER A 522 8.88 4.82 30.38
CA SER A 522 7.98 5.43 31.35
C SER A 522 7.82 6.94 31.07
N SER A 523 6.73 7.54 31.58
CA SER A 523 6.44 8.97 31.39
C SER A 523 7.50 9.92 31.98
N THR A 524 8.38 9.42 32.86
CA THR A 524 9.52 10.17 33.40
C THR A 524 10.80 9.34 33.45
N ILE A 525 11.90 9.87 32.93
CA ILE A 525 13.25 9.30 32.96
C ILE A 525 14.09 10.14 33.93
N ALA A 526 14.73 9.52 34.93
CA ALA A 526 15.57 10.24 35.88
C ALA A 526 16.88 10.72 35.23
N ALA A 527 17.62 11.60 35.90
CA ALA A 527 18.91 12.09 35.41
C ALA A 527 19.93 10.93 35.37
N GLY A 528 20.48 10.66 34.18
CA GLY A 528 21.41 9.54 33.92
C GLY A 528 20.75 8.24 33.44
N ASP A 529 19.42 8.11 33.49
CA ASP A 529 18.69 6.92 33.02
C ASP A 529 18.37 7.00 31.51
N SER A 530 17.95 5.86 30.94
CA SER A 530 17.51 5.74 29.55
C SER A 530 16.39 4.72 29.35
N CYS A 531 15.71 4.81 28.21
CA CYS A 531 14.73 3.84 27.71
C CYS A 531 14.95 3.59 26.20
N THR A 532 14.29 2.59 25.63
CA THR A 532 14.42 2.17 24.23
C THR A 532 13.10 2.32 23.47
N VAL A 533 13.16 2.95 22.29
CA VAL A 533 12.07 3.01 21.32
C VAL A 533 12.44 2.15 20.12
N ASN A 534 11.73 1.03 19.94
CA ASN A 534 11.88 0.12 18.81
C ASN A 534 10.96 0.55 17.66
N VAL A 535 11.55 0.92 16.52
CA VAL A 535 10.82 1.39 15.33
C VAL A 535 10.86 0.33 14.23
N SER A 536 9.74 0.12 13.53
CA SER A 536 9.67 -0.68 12.30
C SER A 536 9.00 0.10 11.17
N PHE A 537 9.36 -0.26 9.94
CA PHE A 537 8.77 0.23 8.69
C PHE A 537 7.69 -0.74 8.19
N ILE A 538 6.57 -0.20 7.73
CA ILE A 538 5.42 -0.92 7.15
C ILE A 538 4.95 -0.13 5.91
N PRO A 539 5.52 -0.37 4.72
CA PRO A 539 5.10 0.31 3.50
C PRO A 539 3.67 -0.10 3.11
N THR A 540 2.79 0.87 2.93
CA THR A 540 1.41 0.66 2.44
C THR A 540 1.27 0.86 0.93
N ILE A 541 2.33 1.33 0.25
CA ILE A 541 2.43 1.54 -1.19
C ILE A 541 3.87 1.29 -1.65
N SER A 542 4.05 1.05 -2.95
CA SER A 542 5.37 0.95 -3.58
C SER A 542 6.11 2.29 -3.57
N GLY A 543 7.44 2.24 -3.53
CA GLY A 543 8.33 3.39 -3.63
C GLY A 543 8.84 3.95 -2.31
N ALA A 544 9.65 5.01 -2.40
CA ALA A 544 10.36 5.60 -1.27
C ALA A 544 9.40 6.33 -0.31
N THR A 545 9.33 5.83 0.92
CA THR A 545 8.58 6.43 2.04
C THR A 545 9.56 7.08 3.01
N SER A 546 9.24 8.29 3.48
CA SER A 546 10.04 9.02 4.46
C SER A 546 9.15 9.64 5.53
N GLY A 547 9.71 9.83 6.73
CA GLY A 547 8.99 10.33 7.88
C GLY A 547 9.89 10.55 9.08
N ASN A 548 9.31 10.78 10.26
CA ASN A 548 10.04 10.96 11.51
C ASN A 548 9.49 10.05 12.62
N LEU A 549 10.37 9.63 13.54
CA LEU A 549 10.02 9.39 14.93
C LEU A 549 10.16 10.74 15.66
N ASN A 550 9.12 11.20 16.36
CA ASN A 550 9.13 12.44 17.15
C ASN A 550 8.82 12.14 18.63
N ILE A 551 9.62 12.69 19.54
CA ILE A 551 9.48 12.52 21.00
C ILE A 551 9.24 13.88 21.66
N SER A 552 8.01 14.14 22.09
CA SER A 552 7.66 15.39 22.76
C SER A 552 8.02 15.30 24.24
N SER A 553 8.81 16.24 24.76
CA SER A 553 9.27 16.22 26.15
C SER A 553 9.39 17.63 26.76
N ASN A 554 9.72 17.72 28.05
CA ASN A 554 10.04 18.98 28.74
C ASN A 554 11.48 19.48 28.47
N SER A 555 12.24 18.87 27.55
CA SER A 555 13.62 19.26 27.23
C SER A 555 13.68 20.46 26.27
N GLN A 556 14.31 21.56 26.68
CA GLN A 556 14.49 22.77 25.87
C GLN A 556 15.85 22.77 25.16
N GLY A 557 15.91 22.23 23.93
CA GLY A 557 17.05 22.44 23.03
C GLY A 557 17.59 21.19 22.29
N SER A 558 17.14 20.00 22.65
CA SER A 558 17.61 18.74 22.05
C SER A 558 16.98 18.41 20.67
N GLN A 559 17.69 17.61 19.87
CA GLN A 559 17.11 16.98 18.68
C GLN A 559 16.08 15.91 19.12
N ASN A 560 14.81 16.30 19.12
CA ASN A 560 13.69 15.49 19.57
C ASN A 560 13.10 14.58 18.48
N SER A 561 13.82 14.33 17.38
CA SER A 561 13.32 13.54 16.25
C SER A 561 14.41 12.73 15.53
N VAL A 562 14.07 11.51 15.10
CA VAL A 562 14.88 10.66 14.21
C VAL A 562 14.25 10.66 12.82
N ALA A 563 15.02 10.93 11.76
CA ALA A 563 14.55 10.80 10.39
C ALA A 563 14.44 9.32 10.00
N LEU A 564 13.33 8.90 9.41
CA LEU A 564 13.03 7.52 9.02
C LEU A 564 12.90 7.44 7.50
N SER A 565 13.51 6.43 6.89
CA SER A 565 13.36 6.13 5.46
C SER A 565 13.22 4.63 5.20
N GLY A 566 12.45 4.28 4.19
CA GLY A 566 12.37 2.92 3.64
C GLY A 566 11.74 2.94 2.25
N THR A 567 11.91 1.88 1.48
CA THR A 567 11.30 1.72 0.15
C THR A 567 10.30 0.58 0.22
N GLY A 568 9.03 0.87 -0.04
CA GLY A 568 8.03 -0.15 -0.27
C GLY A 568 8.32 -0.86 -1.59
N ASP A 569 8.43 -2.17 -1.57
CA ASP A 569 8.55 -2.99 -2.77
C ASP A 569 7.20 -3.66 -3.04
N SER A 570 6.53 -3.26 -4.12
CA SER A 570 5.29 -3.91 -4.58
C SER A 570 5.56 -5.25 -5.26
N THR A 571 6.81 -5.71 -5.32
CA THR A 571 7.09 -7.13 -5.50
C THR A 571 7.01 -7.83 -4.15
N THR A 572 5.82 -8.36 -3.84
CA THR A 572 5.75 -9.71 -3.28
C THR A 572 6.29 -10.67 -4.33
N SER A 573 7.60 -10.61 -4.59
CA SER A 573 8.21 -11.43 -5.62
C SER A 573 8.03 -12.88 -5.23
N SER A 574 7.30 -13.65 -6.03
CA SER A 574 7.48 -15.12 -6.05
C SER A 574 8.99 -15.33 -6.18
N PRO A 575 9.67 -15.93 -5.19
CA PRO A 575 11.08 -15.65 -5.01
C PRO A 575 11.89 -15.97 -6.27
N SER A 576 12.78 -15.06 -6.67
CA SER A 576 13.49 -15.19 -7.95
C SER A 576 14.77 -15.98 -7.78
N ASN A 577 15.10 -16.82 -8.77
CA ASN A 577 16.26 -17.73 -8.77
C ASN A 577 16.21 -18.86 -7.72
N LEU A 578 15.01 -19.34 -7.38
CA LEU A 578 14.81 -20.49 -6.50
C LEU A 578 15.52 -21.77 -6.98
N ILE A 579 16.04 -22.54 -6.03
CA ILE A 579 16.62 -23.86 -6.26
C ILE A 579 15.55 -24.92 -5.98
N SER A 580 15.22 -25.75 -6.96
CA SER A 580 14.27 -26.87 -6.77
C SER A 580 14.79 -27.90 -5.77
N SER A 581 13.94 -28.29 -4.83
CA SER A 581 14.17 -29.30 -3.79
C SER A 581 13.02 -30.30 -3.73
N GLY A 582 13.33 -31.53 -3.33
CA GLY A 582 12.32 -32.45 -2.81
C GLY A 582 11.87 -32.06 -1.38
N PRO A 583 11.01 -32.86 -0.75
CA PRO A 583 10.55 -32.63 0.62
C PRO A 583 11.70 -32.55 1.63
N VAL A 584 11.54 -31.68 2.63
CA VAL A 584 12.53 -31.42 3.67
C VAL A 584 12.08 -32.01 5.01
N VAL A 585 12.98 -32.69 5.72
CA VAL A 585 12.71 -33.25 7.05
C VAL A 585 13.76 -32.77 8.05
N ILE A 586 13.30 -32.09 9.10
CA ILE A 586 14.09 -31.56 10.21
C ILE A 586 13.71 -32.36 11.46
N ASP A 587 14.62 -33.20 11.96
CA ASP A 587 14.34 -34.18 13.02
C ASP A 587 15.34 -34.04 14.19
N GLY A 588 14.89 -33.45 15.30
CA GLY A 588 15.71 -33.15 16.48
C GLY A 588 16.84 -32.14 16.25
N GLN A 589 16.74 -31.28 15.24
CA GLN A 589 17.79 -30.35 14.84
C GLN A 589 17.61 -28.95 15.45
N GLN A 590 18.68 -28.14 15.46
CA GLN A 590 18.63 -26.77 15.97
C GLN A 590 19.36 -25.78 15.05
N GLY A 591 18.83 -24.56 14.93
CA GLY A 591 19.48 -23.48 14.17
C GLY A 591 19.44 -23.66 12.65
N VAL A 592 18.41 -24.33 12.12
CA VAL A 592 18.29 -24.63 10.68
C VAL A 592 17.58 -23.48 9.97
N VAL A 593 18.12 -23.05 8.82
CA VAL A 593 17.49 -22.06 7.93
C VAL A 593 17.20 -22.71 6.58
N ILE A 594 15.93 -22.68 6.18
CA ILE A 594 15.47 -22.98 4.83
C ILE A 594 15.27 -21.64 4.13
N SER A 595 15.99 -21.39 3.04
CA SER A 595 15.90 -20.12 2.31
C SER A 595 16.26 -20.30 0.84
N GLY A 596 15.51 -19.65 -0.06
CA GLY A 596 15.75 -19.69 -1.51
C GLY A 596 15.43 -21.02 -2.20
N LEU A 597 14.53 -21.85 -1.65
CA LEU A 597 14.14 -23.14 -2.25
C LEU A 597 12.74 -23.13 -2.87
N ARG A 598 12.54 -23.90 -3.95
CA ARG A 598 11.20 -24.35 -4.41
C ARG A 598 11.02 -25.80 -3.96
N ILE A 599 10.12 -26.03 -3.00
CA ILE A 599 9.92 -27.31 -2.33
C ILE A 599 8.54 -27.85 -2.73
N SER A 600 8.49 -29.06 -3.29
CA SER A 600 7.25 -29.72 -3.70
C SER A 600 7.24 -31.19 -3.28
N ASN A 601 6.09 -31.74 -2.90
CA ASN A 601 5.94 -33.16 -2.59
C ASN A 601 4.60 -33.73 -3.10
N PRO A 602 4.59 -34.53 -4.18
CA PRO A 602 3.37 -35.14 -4.72
C PRO A 602 2.86 -36.32 -3.88
N ASP A 603 3.61 -36.78 -2.87
CA ASP A 603 3.30 -37.96 -2.05
C ASP A 603 3.07 -37.63 -0.56
N GLY A 604 3.06 -36.34 -0.16
CA GLY A 604 2.81 -35.92 1.22
C GLY A 604 3.18 -34.47 1.54
N ASN A 605 3.67 -34.24 2.77
CA ASN A 605 4.04 -32.91 3.26
C ASN A 605 5.29 -32.35 2.55
N CYS A 606 5.33 -31.05 2.27
CA CYS A 606 6.53 -30.43 1.70
C CYS A 606 7.66 -30.24 2.72
N ILE A 607 7.34 -29.87 3.97
CA ILE A 607 8.31 -29.74 5.06
C ILE A 607 7.76 -30.40 6.34
N ASP A 608 8.51 -31.34 6.92
CA ASP A 608 8.27 -31.88 8.27
C ASP A 608 9.33 -31.33 9.25
N ILE A 609 8.90 -30.69 10.35
CA ILE A 609 9.73 -30.32 11.50
C ILE A 609 9.26 -31.13 12.72
N ARG A 610 10.13 -31.93 13.33
CA ARG A 610 9.76 -32.83 14.43
C ARG A 610 10.92 -33.13 15.39
N GLY A 611 10.67 -33.99 16.38
CA GLY A 611 11.71 -34.58 17.25
C GLY A 611 12.28 -33.62 18.31
N GLY A 612 11.57 -32.55 18.66
CA GLY A 612 12.07 -31.52 19.58
C GLY A 612 12.97 -30.48 18.90
N SER A 613 12.78 -30.23 17.61
CA SER A 613 13.57 -29.25 16.86
C SER A 613 13.32 -27.81 17.33
N THR A 614 14.33 -26.94 17.23
CA THR A 614 14.18 -25.55 17.72
C THR A 614 15.11 -24.52 17.06
N ASN A 615 14.67 -23.26 17.02
CA ASN A 615 15.33 -22.16 16.32
C ASN A 615 15.42 -22.46 14.82
N ILE A 616 14.27 -22.69 14.20
CA ILE A 616 14.14 -23.03 12.78
C ILE A 616 13.57 -21.81 12.04
N VAL A 617 14.16 -21.44 10.90
CA VAL A 617 13.67 -20.35 10.04
C VAL A 617 13.34 -20.92 8.67
N ILE A 618 12.19 -20.56 8.10
CA ILE A 618 11.75 -20.87 6.75
C ILE A 618 11.39 -19.55 6.09
N GLU A 619 12.19 -19.11 5.12
CA GLU A 619 12.01 -17.81 4.48
C GLU A 619 12.26 -17.80 2.98
N ASN A 620 11.74 -16.79 2.29
CA ASN A 620 12.07 -16.45 0.90
C ASN A 620 11.99 -17.66 -0.06
N SER A 621 11.06 -18.58 0.19
CA SER A 621 10.93 -19.87 -0.49
C SER A 621 9.53 -20.06 -1.07
N GLU A 622 9.41 -20.98 -2.04
CA GLU A 622 8.12 -21.43 -2.59
C GLU A 622 7.86 -22.86 -2.12
N ILE A 623 6.69 -23.10 -1.54
CA ILE A 623 6.33 -24.36 -0.88
C ILE A 623 5.01 -24.82 -1.50
N GLY A 624 5.10 -25.73 -2.47
CA GLY A 624 3.97 -26.15 -3.29
C GLY A 624 4.40 -26.76 -4.64
N PRO A 625 3.58 -27.63 -5.25
CA PRO A 625 2.38 -28.26 -4.68
C PRO A 625 2.74 -29.34 -3.64
N CYS A 626 1.82 -29.60 -2.70
CA CYS A 626 1.98 -30.59 -1.63
C CYS A 626 0.72 -31.46 -1.52
N ALA A 627 0.88 -32.79 -1.57
CA ALA A 627 -0.24 -33.73 -1.41
C ALA A 627 -0.66 -33.96 0.06
N GLY A 628 0.05 -33.34 1.01
CA GLY A 628 -0.37 -33.11 2.39
C GLY A 628 -0.24 -31.63 2.75
N LYS A 629 0.35 -31.34 3.90
CA LYS A 629 0.62 -29.97 4.39
C LYS A 629 1.77 -29.29 3.65
N GLY A 630 1.77 -27.96 3.60
CA GLY A 630 2.95 -27.18 3.23
C GLY A 630 4.07 -27.37 4.26
N ILE A 631 3.79 -27.03 5.52
CA ILE A 631 4.72 -27.14 6.65
C ILE A 631 4.02 -27.81 7.84
N TYR A 632 4.54 -28.95 8.30
CA TYR A 632 4.03 -29.66 9.48
C TYR A 632 5.04 -29.59 10.63
N ILE A 633 4.65 -28.99 11.76
CA ILE A 633 5.52 -28.73 12.91
C ILE A 633 5.01 -29.56 14.11
N ILE A 634 5.78 -30.54 14.56
CA ILE A 634 5.40 -31.51 15.60
C ILE A 634 6.32 -31.35 16.81
N GLN A 635 5.76 -31.13 18.00
CA GLN A 635 6.48 -31.12 19.29
C GLN A 635 7.80 -30.31 19.25
N SER A 636 7.76 -29.14 18.60
CA SER A 636 8.94 -28.30 18.29
C SER A 636 8.70 -26.85 18.74
N THR A 637 9.78 -26.05 18.87
CA THR A 637 9.67 -24.72 19.49
C THR A 637 10.56 -23.66 18.86
N ASN A 638 10.13 -22.40 18.83
CA ASN A 638 10.83 -21.31 18.15
C ASN A 638 11.04 -21.60 16.65
N VAL A 639 9.93 -21.57 15.89
CA VAL A 639 9.92 -21.71 14.43
C VAL A 639 9.35 -20.44 13.80
N ASP A 640 10.08 -19.88 12.84
CA ASP A 640 9.78 -18.63 12.13
C ASP A 640 9.54 -18.97 10.64
N VAL A 641 8.34 -18.69 10.12
CA VAL A 641 7.93 -18.93 8.73
C VAL A 641 7.51 -17.60 8.13
N ARG A 642 8.34 -17.00 7.26
CA ARG A 642 8.04 -15.67 6.70
C ARG A 642 8.55 -15.37 5.31
N ASN A 643 7.88 -14.48 4.59
CA ASN A 643 8.20 -14.12 3.20
C ASN A 643 8.19 -15.31 2.22
N ASN A 644 7.38 -16.35 2.48
CA ASN A 644 7.23 -17.50 1.59
C ASN A 644 5.97 -17.38 0.71
N VAL A 645 5.98 -18.08 -0.42
CA VAL A 645 4.76 -18.43 -1.16
C VAL A 645 4.42 -19.87 -0.82
N ILE A 646 3.32 -20.12 -0.10
CA ILE A 646 2.87 -21.47 0.27
C ILE A 646 1.58 -21.75 -0.49
N ARG A 647 1.57 -22.71 -1.42
CA ARG A 647 0.44 -22.88 -2.34
C ARG A 647 0.16 -24.31 -2.76
N ASP A 648 -1.08 -24.51 -3.21
CA ASP A 648 -1.55 -25.76 -3.82
C ASP A 648 -1.31 -26.96 -2.88
N THR A 649 -1.80 -26.83 -1.64
CA THR A 649 -1.68 -27.84 -0.58
C THR A 649 -3.02 -28.52 -0.33
N VAL A 650 -3.05 -29.85 -0.43
CA VAL A 650 -4.26 -30.67 -0.20
C VAL A 650 -4.74 -30.58 1.27
N GLU A 651 -3.83 -30.26 2.18
CA GLU A 651 -4.11 -29.97 3.58
C GLU A 651 -3.67 -28.52 3.92
N GLU A 652 -3.23 -28.25 5.15
CA GLU A 652 -2.93 -26.90 5.64
C GLU A 652 -1.62 -26.35 5.06
N ALA A 653 -1.56 -25.03 4.81
CA ALA A 653 -0.31 -24.37 4.44
C ALA A 653 0.72 -24.49 5.57
N VAL A 654 0.28 -24.26 6.81
CA VAL A 654 1.01 -24.58 8.05
C VAL A 654 0.10 -25.34 9.01
N MET A 655 0.60 -26.43 9.60
CA MET A 655 -0.02 -27.05 10.78
C MET A 655 1.03 -27.19 11.88
N SER A 656 0.70 -26.80 13.11
CA SER A 656 1.57 -27.04 14.27
C SER A 656 0.85 -27.85 15.33
N TYR A 657 1.40 -29.00 15.70
CA TYR A 657 0.88 -29.93 16.69
C TYR A 657 1.80 -30.02 17.92
N GLU A 658 1.25 -29.88 19.12
CA GLU A 658 1.94 -29.88 20.43
C GLU A 658 3.18 -28.96 20.50
N SER A 659 3.16 -27.88 19.75
CA SER A 659 4.28 -26.93 19.57
C SER A 659 4.01 -25.58 20.27
N SER A 660 5.02 -24.71 20.35
CA SER A 660 4.91 -23.36 20.94
C SER A 660 6.00 -22.41 20.46
N SER A 661 5.80 -21.08 20.59
CA SER A 661 6.70 -20.08 19.97
C SER A 661 6.82 -20.32 18.46
N ILE A 662 5.70 -20.19 17.74
CA ILE A 662 5.62 -20.37 16.29
C ILE A 662 5.13 -19.06 15.67
N ALA A 663 5.86 -18.54 14.69
CA ALA A 663 5.49 -17.36 13.92
C ALA A 663 5.28 -17.74 12.45
N VAL A 664 4.16 -17.29 11.89
CA VAL A 664 3.83 -17.35 10.47
C VAL A 664 3.52 -15.91 10.04
N ASP A 665 4.50 -15.22 9.48
CA ASP A 665 4.44 -13.78 9.21
C ASP A 665 4.67 -13.45 7.73
N ALA A 666 3.93 -12.50 7.16
CA ALA A 666 4.23 -11.95 5.82
C ALA A 666 4.37 -13.01 4.69
N ASN A 667 3.61 -14.12 4.75
CA ASN A 667 3.56 -15.12 3.69
C ASN A 667 2.38 -14.87 2.73
N VAL A 668 2.54 -15.33 1.48
CA VAL A 668 1.48 -15.42 0.48
C VAL A 668 0.99 -16.86 0.46
N ILE A 669 -0.29 -17.09 0.78
CA ILE A 669 -0.86 -18.43 0.96
C ILE A 669 -2.04 -18.62 0.01
N GLU A 670 -1.98 -19.57 -0.94
CA GLU A 670 -2.99 -19.70 -2.00
C GLU A 670 -3.42 -21.16 -2.28
N ASN A 671 -4.72 -21.41 -2.49
CA ASN A 671 -5.28 -22.73 -2.83
C ASN A 671 -4.98 -23.82 -1.79
N VAL A 672 -5.46 -23.64 -0.55
CA VAL A 672 -5.12 -24.51 0.60
C VAL A 672 -6.37 -25.00 1.35
N GLN A 673 -6.26 -26.08 2.12
CA GLN A 673 -7.36 -26.53 2.98
C GLN A 673 -7.58 -25.58 4.16
N SER A 674 -6.49 -25.11 4.79
CA SER A 674 -6.50 -24.03 5.79
C SER A 674 -5.18 -23.25 5.75
N GLY A 675 -5.18 -22.00 6.21
CA GLY A 675 -3.97 -21.17 6.30
C GLY A 675 -3.01 -21.63 7.40
N TYR A 676 -3.41 -21.50 8.67
CA TYR A 676 -2.65 -22.06 9.80
C TYR A 676 -3.57 -22.74 10.83
N GLU A 677 -3.37 -24.05 11.06
CA GLU A 677 -3.93 -24.77 12.22
C GLU A 677 -2.94 -24.84 13.39
N MET A 678 -3.34 -24.27 14.52
CA MET A 678 -2.60 -24.15 15.78
C MET A 678 -3.13 -25.16 16.83
N TRP A 679 -2.64 -26.40 16.84
CA TRP A 679 -2.99 -27.39 17.87
C TRP A 679 -1.91 -27.45 18.96
N THR A 680 -2.22 -26.96 20.17
CA THR A 680 -1.35 -27.12 21.35
C THR A 680 -2.17 -27.14 22.64
N THR A 681 -1.68 -27.78 23.70
CA THR A 681 -2.43 -27.94 24.97
C THR A 681 -1.93 -27.06 26.11
N ASN A 682 -0.67 -26.60 26.06
CA ASN A 682 -0.04 -25.73 27.05
C ASN A 682 0.97 -24.74 26.40
N GLY A 683 0.81 -24.45 25.11
CA GLY A 683 1.70 -23.56 24.35
C GLY A 683 1.10 -22.16 24.13
N GLY A 684 1.86 -21.13 24.47
CA GLY A 684 1.66 -19.74 24.04
C GLY A 684 2.62 -19.33 22.92
N ASN A 685 2.66 -18.03 22.64
CA ASN A 685 3.47 -17.41 21.56
C ASN A 685 3.17 -18.06 20.20
N LEU A 686 1.94 -17.93 19.70
CA LEU A 686 1.54 -18.44 18.39
C LEU A 686 1.01 -17.28 17.57
N SER A 687 1.67 -16.96 16.45
CA SER A 687 1.33 -15.79 15.64
C SER A 687 1.09 -16.13 14.18
N PHE A 688 -0.02 -15.61 13.64
CA PHE A 688 -0.32 -15.56 12.21
C PHE A 688 -0.53 -14.08 11.84
N THR A 689 0.47 -13.44 11.25
CA THR A 689 0.51 -11.97 11.14
C THR A 689 0.90 -11.46 9.76
N ASN A 690 0.25 -10.38 9.31
CA ASN A 690 0.57 -9.71 8.04
C ASN A 690 0.58 -10.63 6.79
N ASN A 691 -0.05 -11.81 6.85
CA ASN A 691 -0.10 -12.75 5.72
C ASN A 691 -1.21 -12.36 4.75
N TYR A 692 -1.02 -12.70 3.48
CA TYR A 692 -2.07 -12.74 2.47
C TYR A 692 -2.55 -14.18 2.30
N VAL A 693 -3.87 -14.41 2.29
CA VAL A 693 -4.46 -15.74 2.15
C VAL A 693 -5.58 -15.73 1.11
N LYS A 694 -5.48 -16.55 0.06
CA LYS A 694 -6.49 -16.63 -0.99
C LYS A 694 -6.96 -18.07 -1.24
N ASN A 695 -8.26 -18.19 -1.49
CA ASN A 695 -8.92 -19.43 -1.89
C ASN A 695 -8.75 -20.58 -0.89
N VAL A 696 -9.33 -20.42 0.30
CA VAL A 696 -9.43 -21.50 1.30
C VAL A 696 -10.60 -22.41 0.97
N THR A 697 -10.32 -23.70 0.82
CA THR A 697 -11.29 -24.70 0.37
C THR A 697 -11.21 -25.95 1.24
N ARG A 698 -12.21 -26.13 2.10
CA ARG A 698 -12.42 -27.28 2.96
C ARG A 698 -12.55 -28.58 2.15
N ASP A 699 -12.27 -29.71 2.80
CA ASP A 699 -12.49 -31.07 2.29
C ASP A 699 -11.64 -31.47 1.06
N GLN A 700 -10.60 -30.71 0.71
CA GLN A 700 -9.60 -31.13 -0.30
C GLN A 700 -8.97 -32.49 0.01
N SER A 701 -8.69 -32.77 1.29
CA SER A 701 -8.20 -34.08 1.76
C SER A 701 -9.27 -35.17 1.84
N GLY A 702 -10.56 -34.84 1.65
CA GLY A 702 -11.70 -35.73 1.86
C GLY A 702 -11.98 -36.11 3.32
N ASN A 703 -11.22 -35.60 4.29
CA ASN A 703 -11.31 -36.01 5.71
C ASN A 703 -12.44 -35.32 6.51
N GLY A 704 -13.18 -34.38 5.92
CA GLY A 704 -14.31 -33.71 6.57
C GLY A 704 -13.95 -32.53 7.50
N GLY A 705 -12.68 -32.07 7.50
CA GLY A 705 -12.15 -31.06 8.41
C GLY A 705 -11.34 -29.95 7.72
N GLY A 706 -10.81 -29.03 8.54
CA GLY A 706 -10.16 -27.80 8.06
C GLY A 706 -11.14 -26.80 7.47
N GLY A 707 -10.66 -25.95 6.54
CA GLY A 707 -11.46 -24.92 5.88
C GLY A 707 -11.29 -23.51 6.47
N ASN A 708 -10.24 -23.25 7.26
CA ASN A 708 -10.10 -21.98 8.01
C ASN A 708 -8.93 -21.12 7.51
N ILE A 709 -8.99 -19.79 7.64
CA ILE A 709 -7.78 -18.96 7.47
C ILE A 709 -6.85 -19.22 8.68
N VAL A 710 -7.40 -19.21 9.90
CA VAL A 710 -6.72 -19.70 11.11
C VAL A 710 -7.66 -20.55 11.95
N GLN A 711 -7.19 -21.70 12.43
CA GLN A 711 -7.89 -22.52 13.43
C GLN A 711 -7.03 -22.68 14.68
N MET A 712 -7.57 -22.37 15.86
CA MET A 712 -6.89 -22.56 17.14
C MET A 712 -7.52 -23.72 17.91
N VAL A 713 -6.74 -24.77 18.16
CA VAL A 713 -7.20 -26.03 18.76
C VAL A 713 -6.53 -26.24 20.11
N TYR A 714 -7.26 -25.94 21.19
CA TYR A 714 -6.81 -25.93 22.61
C TYR A 714 -5.71 -24.91 22.99
N ALA A 715 -5.28 -24.02 22.08
CA ALA A 715 -4.17 -23.09 22.27
C ALA A 715 -4.28 -22.25 23.56
N ARG A 716 -3.19 -22.20 24.36
CA ARG A 716 -3.24 -21.74 25.76
C ARG A 716 -1.97 -21.02 26.20
N GLY A 717 -2.08 -19.71 26.42
CA GLY A 717 -1.00 -18.90 26.99
C GLY A 717 -1.05 -17.43 26.57
N PRO A 718 -0.03 -16.65 26.95
CA PRO A 718 0.22 -15.32 26.38
C PRO A 718 0.70 -15.42 24.92
N GLY A 719 0.80 -14.28 24.25
CA GLY A 719 1.45 -14.14 22.94
C GLY A 719 0.73 -14.76 21.75
N ILE A 720 -0.56 -15.12 21.89
CA ILE A 720 -1.34 -15.71 20.79
C ILE A 720 -2.01 -14.58 19.99
N ARG A 721 -1.65 -14.46 18.70
CA ARG A 721 -1.98 -13.30 17.85
C ARG A 721 -2.40 -13.72 16.44
N VAL A 722 -3.50 -13.15 15.94
CA VAL A 722 -3.86 -13.18 14.51
C VAL A 722 -4.13 -11.76 14.07
N THR A 723 -3.17 -11.09 13.44
CA THR A 723 -3.27 -9.64 13.21
C THR A 723 -2.81 -9.17 11.83
N ASN A 724 -3.52 -8.17 11.29
CA ASN A 724 -3.23 -7.49 10.03
C ASN A 724 -3.23 -8.38 8.76
N ASN A 725 -3.79 -9.59 8.83
CA ASN A 725 -3.83 -10.48 7.65
C ASN A 725 -4.89 -10.01 6.65
N ILE A 726 -4.64 -10.23 5.37
CA ILE A 726 -5.61 -10.07 4.28
C ILE A 726 -6.08 -11.47 3.88
N GLY A 727 -7.39 -11.65 3.66
CA GLY A 727 -7.97 -12.94 3.29
C GLY A 727 -9.08 -12.82 2.26
N ILE A 728 -9.03 -13.61 1.19
CA ILE A 728 -10.01 -13.61 0.10
C ILE A 728 -10.52 -15.01 -0.18
N ASN A 729 -11.83 -15.18 -0.12
CA ASN A 729 -12.53 -16.38 -0.55
C ASN A 729 -13.54 -16.03 -1.64
N VAL A 730 -13.30 -16.51 -2.86
CA VAL A 730 -14.08 -16.18 -4.05
C VAL A 730 -15.32 -17.08 -4.11
N LEU A 731 -16.50 -16.48 -4.22
CA LEU A 731 -17.77 -17.19 -4.20
C LEU A 731 -17.88 -18.22 -5.33
N GLY A 732 -17.97 -19.50 -4.99
CA GLY A 732 -18.07 -20.60 -5.96
C GLY A 732 -16.73 -21.15 -6.47
N GLU A 733 -15.62 -20.64 -5.95
CA GLU A 733 -14.27 -21.21 -6.14
C GLU A 733 -13.71 -21.69 -4.79
N SER A 734 -13.92 -20.88 -3.75
CA SER A 734 -13.56 -21.17 -2.36
C SER A 734 -14.72 -21.84 -1.61
N TYR A 735 -14.40 -22.62 -0.59
CA TYR A 735 -15.35 -23.29 0.29
C TYR A 735 -14.82 -23.33 1.74
N PRO A 736 -14.65 -22.19 2.42
CA PRO A 736 -14.18 -22.16 3.79
C PRO A 736 -15.32 -22.53 4.76
N GLU A 737 -14.93 -23.03 5.93
CA GLU A 737 -15.81 -23.16 7.09
C GLU A 737 -15.86 -21.81 7.82
N ASP A 738 -15.00 -21.59 8.81
CA ASP A 738 -14.88 -20.30 9.51
C ASP A 738 -13.63 -19.56 9.05
N LEU A 739 -13.67 -18.23 8.87
CA LEU A 739 -12.47 -17.45 8.61
C LEU A 739 -11.46 -17.58 9.76
N ILE A 740 -11.90 -17.41 11.01
CA ILE A 740 -11.09 -17.77 12.20
C ILE A 740 -11.96 -18.53 13.21
N ASN A 741 -11.51 -19.72 13.60
CA ASN A 741 -12.14 -20.51 14.67
C ASN A 741 -11.22 -20.60 15.91
N VAL A 742 -11.78 -20.32 17.10
CA VAL A 742 -11.06 -20.32 18.38
C VAL A 742 -11.56 -21.44 19.33
N TYR A 743 -11.40 -22.69 18.89
CA TYR A 743 -11.83 -23.92 19.57
C TYR A 743 -11.11 -24.19 20.90
N LYS A 744 -11.85 -24.19 22.01
CA LYS A 744 -11.39 -24.54 23.39
C LYS A 744 -10.10 -23.87 23.88
N SER A 745 -9.71 -22.78 23.20
CA SER A 745 -8.47 -22.05 23.37
C SER A 745 -8.63 -20.92 24.40
N SER A 746 -7.57 -20.46 25.05
CA SER A 746 -7.64 -19.38 26.04
C SER A 746 -6.37 -18.54 26.14
N GLY A 747 -6.55 -17.22 26.15
CA GLY A 747 -5.50 -16.29 26.55
C GLY A 747 -5.39 -16.19 28.07
N THR A 748 -4.71 -15.15 28.53
CA THR A 748 -4.65 -14.77 29.95
C THR A 748 -5.38 -13.45 30.19
N ALA A 749 -5.77 -13.16 31.43
CA ALA A 749 -6.41 -11.88 31.76
C ALA A 749 -5.49 -10.65 31.53
N SER A 750 -4.18 -10.85 31.51
CA SER A 750 -3.14 -9.84 31.25
C SER A 750 -2.70 -9.76 29.79
N ASP A 751 -2.84 -10.85 29.03
CA ASP A 751 -2.51 -10.97 27.61
C ASP A 751 -3.50 -11.97 26.96
N PRO A 752 -4.66 -11.48 26.48
CA PRO A 752 -5.67 -12.28 25.79
C PRO A 752 -5.20 -12.82 24.43
N ILE A 753 -5.93 -13.81 23.89
CA ILE A 753 -5.84 -14.14 22.45
C ILE A 753 -6.34 -12.91 21.68
N LEU A 754 -5.50 -12.30 20.85
CA LEU A 754 -5.83 -11.07 20.11
C LEU A 754 -5.96 -11.34 18.60
N ILE A 755 -7.16 -11.10 18.09
CA ILE A 755 -7.52 -11.16 16.67
C ILE A 755 -7.82 -9.73 16.22
N SER A 756 -6.87 -9.04 15.58
CA SER A 756 -6.96 -7.59 15.37
C SER A 756 -6.51 -7.09 14.01
N GLY A 757 -7.27 -6.14 13.43
CA GLY A 757 -6.90 -5.44 12.20
C GLY A 757 -6.91 -6.31 10.93
N ASN A 758 -7.45 -7.52 10.98
CA ASN A 758 -7.55 -8.39 9.81
C ASN A 758 -8.64 -7.90 8.85
N LYS A 759 -8.42 -8.13 7.55
CA LYS A 759 -9.31 -7.73 6.46
C LYS A 759 -9.72 -8.97 5.67
N PHE A 760 -10.96 -9.40 5.79
CA PHE A 760 -11.45 -10.61 5.13
C PHE A 760 -12.64 -10.34 4.20
N LEU A 761 -12.52 -10.81 2.95
CA LEU A 761 -13.51 -10.68 1.88
C LEU A 761 -13.98 -12.07 1.43
N GLY A 762 -15.28 -12.29 1.52
CA GLY A 762 -15.94 -13.53 1.12
C GLY A 762 -15.79 -14.68 2.12
N GLY A 763 -16.70 -15.65 2.01
CA GLY A 763 -16.77 -16.84 2.83
C GLY A 763 -18.03 -17.66 2.52
N GLY A 764 -18.00 -18.94 2.89
CA GLY A 764 -19.00 -19.92 2.47
C GLY A 764 -19.07 -20.15 0.95
N PRO A 765 -20.12 -20.83 0.45
CA PRO A 765 -21.29 -21.31 1.19
C PRO A 765 -20.99 -22.53 2.07
N SER A 766 -20.94 -22.38 3.40
CA SER A 766 -20.86 -23.51 4.34
C SER A 766 -22.19 -23.73 5.07
N PRO A 767 -22.60 -24.97 5.40
CA PRO A 767 -23.78 -25.26 6.23
C PRO A 767 -23.66 -24.81 7.70
N SER A 768 -22.44 -24.66 8.22
CA SER A 768 -22.17 -24.25 9.63
C SER A 768 -21.29 -23.01 9.76
N GLY A 769 -20.41 -22.76 8.79
CA GLY A 769 -19.32 -21.79 8.90
C GLY A 769 -19.65 -20.33 8.56
N GLY A 770 -18.73 -19.42 8.93
CA GLY A 770 -18.82 -17.97 8.73
C GLY A 770 -17.53 -17.22 9.02
N GLY A 771 -17.62 -16.04 9.66
CA GLY A 771 -16.46 -15.19 9.92
C GLY A 771 -15.60 -15.62 11.11
N ILE A 772 -15.62 -14.85 12.20
CA ILE A 772 -14.77 -15.10 13.38
C ILE A 772 -15.61 -15.67 14.53
N ILE A 773 -15.33 -16.88 14.98
CA ILE A 773 -15.99 -17.52 16.13
C ILE A 773 -15.07 -17.59 17.35
N LEU A 774 -15.45 -16.85 18.40
CA LEU A 774 -14.86 -16.90 19.73
C LEU A 774 -15.58 -17.94 20.60
N GLY A 775 -14.83 -18.56 21.50
CA GLY A 775 -15.36 -19.44 22.54
C GLY A 775 -15.98 -20.74 22.02
N ASP A 776 -15.54 -21.25 20.87
CA ASP A 776 -16.09 -22.48 20.30
C ASP A 776 -15.84 -23.68 21.23
N GLN A 777 -16.94 -24.34 21.61
CA GLN A 777 -17.05 -25.31 22.69
C GLN A 777 -16.36 -24.89 24.02
N GLY A 778 -16.23 -23.59 24.26
CA GLY A 778 -15.62 -22.98 25.45
C GLY A 778 -14.30 -22.23 25.18
N GLY A 779 -13.67 -21.75 26.24
CA GLY A 779 -12.48 -20.91 26.18
C GLY A 779 -12.61 -19.64 27.03
N SER A 780 -11.59 -18.79 27.06
CA SER A 780 -11.61 -17.55 27.82
C SER A 780 -10.54 -16.55 27.41
N TYR A 781 -10.75 -15.26 27.72
CA TYR A 781 -9.82 -14.17 27.41
C TYR A 781 -9.41 -14.17 25.93
N GLN A 782 -10.41 -13.97 25.08
CA GLN A 782 -10.28 -13.85 23.63
C GLN A 782 -10.84 -12.49 23.19
N ILE A 783 -10.15 -11.80 22.29
CA ILE A 783 -10.55 -10.47 21.79
C ILE A 783 -10.50 -10.45 20.25
N ALA A 784 -11.64 -10.13 19.63
CA ALA A 784 -11.70 -9.76 18.22
C ALA A 784 -11.93 -8.24 18.10
N GLU A 785 -10.97 -7.50 17.53
CA GLU A 785 -11.08 -6.04 17.44
C GLU A 785 -10.55 -5.36 16.17
N ASN A 786 -11.19 -4.26 15.76
CA ASN A 786 -10.77 -3.44 14.63
C ASN A 786 -10.63 -4.22 13.29
N ASN A 787 -11.26 -5.41 13.15
CA ASN A 787 -11.25 -6.21 11.93
C ASN A 787 -12.33 -5.73 10.96
N ILE A 788 -12.12 -5.94 9.66
CA ILE A 788 -13.07 -5.64 8.59
C ILE A 788 -13.47 -6.95 7.91
N LEU A 789 -14.75 -7.33 7.98
CA LEU A 789 -15.30 -8.55 7.39
C LEU A 789 -16.39 -8.19 6.38
N VAL A 790 -16.20 -8.60 5.12
CA VAL A 790 -17.13 -8.34 4.02
C VAL A 790 -17.60 -9.67 3.42
N ASN A 791 -18.91 -9.93 3.44
CA ASN A 791 -19.51 -11.19 2.97
C ASN A 791 -18.90 -12.50 3.57
N PRO A 792 -18.62 -12.59 4.88
CA PRO A 792 -17.74 -13.61 5.47
C PRO A 792 -18.34 -15.02 5.62
N GLY A 793 -19.51 -15.33 5.05
CA GLY A 793 -20.19 -16.63 5.20
C GLY A 793 -21.56 -16.52 5.89
N GLN A 794 -21.98 -17.52 6.67
CA GLN A 794 -23.31 -17.46 7.31
C GLN A 794 -23.41 -16.41 8.43
N TYR A 795 -22.30 -16.00 9.02
CA TYR A 795 -22.29 -15.05 10.13
C TYR A 795 -21.07 -14.14 10.06
N GLY A 796 -21.16 -12.95 10.66
CA GLY A 796 -20.03 -12.03 10.76
C GLY A 796 -19.07 -12.44 11.88
N MET A 797 -19.53 -12.36 13.13
CA MET A 797 -18.77 -12.84 14.29
C MET A 797 -19.67 -13.55 15.30
N GLN A 798 -19.09 -14.46 16.09
CA GLN A 798 -19.80 -15.11 17.19
C GLN A 798 -19.01 -15.15 18.49
N ILE A 799 -19.75 -15.28 19.59
CA ILE A 799 -19.29 -15.90 20.82
C ILE A 799 -20.18 -17.13 21.05
N ALA A 800 -19.64 -18.33 20.88
CA ALA A 800 -20.36 -19.61 21.04
C ALA A 800 -20.26 -20.22 22.46
N GLY A 801 -19.54 -19.54 23.36
CA GLY A 801 -19.33 -20.01 24.73
C GLY A 801 -18.17 -19.33 25.46
N GLY A 802 -17.75 -19.97 26.56
CA GLY A 802 -16.58 -19.57 27.32
C GLY A 802 -16.82 -18.41 28.29
N SER A 803 -15.76 -17.69 28.67
CA SER A 803 -15.92 -16.53 29.56
C SER A 803 -14.95 -15.40 29.30
N ASN A 804 -15.38 -14.16 29.55
CA ASN A 804 -14.54 -12.96 29.39
C ASN A 804 -14.01 -12.75 27.97
N ASN A 805 -14.79 -13.15 26.95
CA ASN A 805 -14.49 -12.93 25.53
C ASN A 805 -15.08 -11.58 25.04
N THR A 806 -14.38 -10.88 24.16
CA THR A 806 -14.71 -9.52 23.71
C THR A 806 -14.76 -9.39 22.18
N ILE A 807 -15.76 -8.70 21.65
CA ILE A 807 -15.84 -8.27 20.24
C ILE A 807 -16.01 -6.75 20.21
N ARG A 808 -15.03 -5.97 19.71
CA ARG A 808 -15.10 -4.50 19.73
C ARG A 808 -14.55 -3.78 18.50
N ASN A 809 -15.12 -2.63 18.16
CA ASN A 809 -14.64 -1.77 17.06
C ASN A 809 -14.56 -2.42 15.66
N ASN A 810 -15.18 -3.58 15.44
CA ASN A 810 -15.10 -4.27 14.13
C ASN A 810 -16.12 -3.69 13.14
N GLN A 811 -15.81 -3.77 11.85
CA GLN A 811 -16.73 -3.48 10.75
C GLN A 811 -17.16 -4.79 10.08
N ILE A 812 -18.46 -5.00 9.95
CA ILE A 812 -19.04 -6.28 9.48
C ILE A 812 -20.12 -5.99 8.43
N PHE A 813 -20.00 -6.62 7.27
CA PHE A 813 -20.93 -6.50 6.15
C PHE A 813 -21.35 -7.87 5.60
N SER A 814 -22.63 -8.01 5.22
CA SER A 814 -23.08 -9.02 4.24
C SER A 814 -24.11 -8.39 3.29
N ASP A 815 -23.98 -8.65 2.00
CA ASP A 815 -24.94 -8.26 0.96
C ASP A 815 -26.23 -9.11 1.02
N ASP A 816 -27.27 -8.61 0.36
CA ASP A 816 -28.62 -9.21 0.29
C ASP A 816 -28.70 -10.43 -0.65
N LYS A 817 -27.63 -10.74 -1.38
CA LYS A 817 -27.53 -11.82 -2.38
C LYS A 817 -26.98 -13.11 -1.78
N ARG A 818 -26.59 -13.11 -0.49
CA ARG A 818 -26.09 -14.30 0.22
C ARG A 818 -27.23 -15.13 0.80
N ASP A 819 -27.80 -16.02 -0.01
CA ASP A 819 -28.87 -16.96 0.36
C ASP A 819 -28.64 -17.75 1.67
N PHE A 820 -27.37 -17.96 2.05
CA PHE A 820 -26.96 -18.66 3.27
C PHE A 820 -26.73 -17.75 4.50
N ALA A 821 -26.71 -16.43 4.36
CA ALA A 821 -26.43 -15.51 5.48
C ALA A 821 -27.49 -15.59 6.60
N ASN A 822 -27.06 -15.61 7.86
CA ASN A 822 -27.91 -15.89 9.03
C ASN A 822 -28.01 -14.71 10.01
N GLY A 823 -26.88 -14.10 10.41
CA GLY A 823 -26.84 -12.97 11.34
C GLY A 823 -25.44 -12.38 11.60
N GLY A 824 -25.38 -11.06 11.79
CA GLY A 824 -24.12 -10.30 11.86
C GLY A 824 -23.22 -10.59 13.06
N ILE A 825 -23.72 -10.36 14.29
CA ILE A 825 -23.05 -10.77 15.53
C ILE A 825 -23.99 -11.67 16.33
N ILE A 826 -23.51 -12.81 16.80
CA ILE A 826 -24.31 -13.79 17.56
C ILE A 826 -23.58 -14.18 18.85
N VAL A 827 -24.19 -13.92 20.01
CA VAL A 827 -23.71 -14.43 21.32
C VAL A 827 -24.66 -15.52 21.81
N TRP A 828 -24.18 -16.75 21.94
CA TRP A 828 -25.00 -17.89 22.29
C TRP A 828 -24.19 -19.00 22.95
N ARG A 829 -24.84 -19.78 23.81
CA ARG A 829 -24.24 -20.95 24.44
C ARG A 829 -24.48 -22.15 23.55
N TYR A 830 -23.50 -22.44 22.69
CA TYR A 830 -23.53 -23.65 21.87
C TYR A 830 -23.17 -24.88 22.71
N ASN A 831 -24.13 -25.80 22.80
CA ASN A 831 -24.01 -27.09 23.47
C ASN A 831 -24.83 -28.11 22.67
N ASP A 832 -24.15 -29.02 21.98
CA ASP A 832 -24.78 -30.18 21.38
C ASP A 832 -24.16 -31.47 21.93
N ILE A 833 -25.05 -32.43 22.22
CA ILE A 833 -24.82 -33.78 22.78
C ILE A 833 -23.61 -33.86 23.75
N GLY A 834 -23.53 -32.91 24.68
CA GLY A 834 -22.56 -32.92 25.79
C GLY A 834 -21.11 -32.57 25.46
N THR A 835 -20.81 -32.11 24.25
CA THR A 835 -19.43 -31.72 23.84
C THR A 835 -19.12 -30.23 23.97
N GLY A 836 -20.17 -29.39 24.02
CA GLY A 836 -20.07 -27.93 24.05
C GLY A 836 -20.24 -27.29 25.43
N THR A 837 -20.58 -26.00 25.41
CA THR A 837 -20.56 -25.11 26.57
C THR A 837 -21.73 -25.38 27.52
N GLN A 838 -21.42 -25.99 28.67
CA GLN A 838 -22.41 -26.34 29.69
C GLN A 838 -23.15 -25.10 30.25
N PRO A 839 -24.42 -25.23 30.69
CA PRO A 839 -25.17 -24.14 31.34
C PRO A 839 -24.37 -23.49 32.48
N GLY A 840 -24.36 -22.16 32.52
CA GLY A 840 -23.58 -21.37 33.48
C GLY A 840 -22.09 -21.17 33.12
N ASN A 841 -21.56 -21.86 32.10
CA ASN A 841 -20.19 -21.66 31.60
C ASN A 841 -20.10 -20.78 30.33
N CYS A 842 -21.13 -19.95 30.08
CA CYS A 842 -21.09 -18.83 29.14
C CYS A 842 -21.39 -17.53 29.91
N TYR A 843 -20.41 -16.63 30.10
CA TYR A 843 -20.59 -15.40 30.91
C TYR A 843 -19.48 -14.34 30.73
N GLY A 844 -19.79 -13.10 31.15
CA GLY A 844 -18.79 -12.02 31.25
C GLY A 844 -18.33 -11.45 29.90
N HIS A 845 -19.12 -11.66 28.85
CA HIS A 845 -18.78 -11.24 27.50
C HIS A 845 -19.00 -9.74 27.28
N THR A 846 -18.18 -9.13 26.43
CA THR A 846 -18.32 -7.72 26.02
C THR A 846 -18.48 -7.65 24.50
N VAL A 847 -19.50 -6.95 24.00
CA VAL A 847 -19.69 -6.68 22.57
C VAL A 847 -20.03 -5.21 22.44
N VAL A 848 -19.13 -4.37 21.91
CA VAL A 848 -19.22 -2.91 22.05
C VAL A 848 -18.60 -2.17 20.85
N SER A 849 -19.21 -1.06 20.41
CA SER A 849 -18.68 -0.18 19.36
C SER A 849 -18.43 -0.83 17.98
N ASN A 850 -19.04 -1.97 17.68
CA ASN A 850 -18.96 -2.58 16.35
C ASN A 850 -19.95 -1.90 15.39
N GLN A 851 -19.61 -1.86 14.09
CA GLN A 851 -20.46 -1.37 12.99
C GLN A 851 -20.89 -2.57 12.15
N VAL A 852 -22.19 -2.79 12.01
CA VAL A 852 -22.74 -4.03 11.44
C VAL A 852 -23.89 -3.75 10.47
N THR A 853 -23.63 -4.00 9.19
CA THR A 853 -24.63 -3.99 8.12
C THR A 853 -24.87 -5.44 7.68
N TRP A 854 -25.99 -6.05 8.09
CA TRP A 854 -26.19 -7.49 7.85
C TRP A 854 -27.57 -7.86 7.32
N TRP A 855 -27.61 -8.33 6.07
CA TRP A 855 -28.78 -8.98 5.48
C TRP A 855 -28.77 -10.48 5.77
N LYS A 856 -29.91 -11.01 6.26
CA LYS A 856 -30.18 -12.45 6.33
C LYS A 856 -30.68 -12.94 4.98
N GLY A 857 -30.07 -14.01 4.46
CA GLY A 857 -30.36 -14.58 3.15
C GLY A 857 -31.80 -15.10 3.01
N PRO A 858 -32.44 -14.90 1.84
CA PRO A 858 -33.86 -15.21 1.64
C PRO A 858 -34.21 -16.70 1.62
N ASN A 859 -33.21 -17.57 1.49
CA ASN A 859 -33.37 -19.03 1.50
C ASN A 859 -32.76 -19.71 2.74
N TYR A 860 -32.37 -18.96 3.78
CA TYR A 860 -31.83 -19.55 5.01
C TYR A 860 -32.84 -20.52 5.65
N LYS A 861 -32.50 -21.82 5.64
CA LYS A 861 -33.36 -22.95 6.03
C LYS A 861 -34.65 -23.08 5.21
N ASN A 862 -34.60 -22.76 3.90
CA ASN A 862 -35.69 -22.91 2.93
C ASN A 862 -36.99 -22.17 3.32
N ASN A 863 -36.89 -21.03 4.02
CA ASN A 863 -38.06 -20.27 4.46
C ASN A 863 -38.71 -19.40 3.37
N GLY A 864 -38.07 -19.24 2.20
CA GLY A 864 -38.60 -18.54 1.02
C GLY A 864 -39.06 -17.11 1.30
N SER A 865 -38.44 -16.45 2.27
CA SER A 865 -38.82 -15.12 2.76
C SER A 865 -37.89 -14.06 2.17
N PRO A 866 -38.31 -12.80 1.93
CA PRO A 866 -37.38 -11.75 1.52
C PRO A 866 -36.22 -11.58 2.51
N ALA A 867 -35.08 -11.05 2.05
CA ALA A 867 -33.94 -10.80 2.91
C ALA A 867 -34.31 -9.80 4.04
N ILE A 868 -33.91 -10.11 5.28
CA ILE A 868 -34.25 -9.30 6.48
C ILE A 868 -32.96 -8.83 7.15
N ARG A 869 -32.83 -7.54 7.43
CA ARG A 869 -31.74 -7.01 8.26
C ARG A 869 -31.80 -7.63 9.67
N ASN A 870 -30.76 -8.36 10.08
CA ASN A 870 -30.75 -9.09 11.35
C ASN A 870 -29.34 -9.19 11.95
N ALA A 871 -29.14 -8.58 13.12
CA ALA A 871 -27.86 -8.54 13.82
C ALA A 871 -27.98 -8.80 15.34
N SER A 872 -29.11 -9.36 15.80
CA SER A 872 -29.51 -9.33 17.21
C SER A 872 -29.19 -10.59 18.02
N TRP A 873 -28.79 -10.35 19.27
CA TRP A 873 -28.67 -11.35 20.33
C TRP A 873 -30.03 -11.91 20.80
N LEU A 874 -30.06 -13.17 21.26
CA LEU A 874 -31.24 -13.82 21.83
C LEU A 874 -31.02 -14.17 23.33
N PRO A 875 -31.60 -13.41 24.27
CA PRO A 875 -31.69 -13.82 25.67
C PRO A 875 -32.65 -15.02 25.85
N GLY A 876 -32.40 -15.85 26.87
CA GLY A 876 -33.19 -17.05 27.19
C GLY A 876 -32.32 -18.30 27.27
N TYR A 877 -32.64 -19.30 26.44
CA TYR A 877 -32.01 -20.63 26.41
C TYR A 877 -30.76 -20.71 25.51
N GLY A 878 -29.89 -21.71 25.74
CA GLY A 878 -28.82 -22.11 24.81
C GLY A 878 -29.35 -22.98 23.66
N SER A 879 -28.45 -23.48 22.80
CA SER A 879 -28.82 -24.31 21.63
C SER A 879 -29.53 -25.62 21.96
N ASP A 880 -29.34 -26.11 23.19
CA ASP A 880 -29.97 -27.28 23.82
C ASP A 880 -31.38 -27.00 24.39
N ASN A 881 -31.89 -25.77 24.26
CA ASN A 881 -33.08 -25.25 24.96
C ASN A 881 -32.98 -25.29 26.50
N VAL A 882 -31.77 -25.15 27.07
CA VAL A 882 -31.54 -25.09 28.53
C VAL A 882 -31.09 -23.68 28.97
N GLU A 883 -31.58 -23.22 30.13
CA GLU A 883 -31.20 -21.95 30.74
C GLU A 883 -30.07 -22.12 31.77
N PRO A 884 -29.20 -21.10 31.98
CA PRO A 884 -29.12 -19.86 31.19
C PRO A 884 -28.43 -20.06 29.82
N ASN A 885 -28.65 -19.11 28.91
CA ASN A 885 -27.75 -18.81 27.79
C ASN A 885 -26.44 -18.16 28.34
N CYS A 886 -25.95 -17.08 27.74
CA CYS A 886 -24.68 -16.42 28.12
C CYS A 886 -24.78 -15.29 29.15
N GLY A 887 -25.93 -15.15 29.82
CA GLY A 887 -26.19 -14.03 30.74
C GLY A 887 -26.20 -12.67 30.03
N THR A 888 -25.92 -11.59 30.76
CA THR A 888 -25.83 -10.24 30.19
C THR A 888 -24.54 -10.05 29.40
N VAL A 889 -24.63 -9.53 28.18
CA VAL A 889 -23.48 -9.09 27.38
C VAL A 889 -23.23 -7.60 27.62
N ALA A 890 -22.02 -7.25 28.07
CA ALA A 890 -21.66 -5.87 28.36
C ALA A 890 -21.49 -5.05 27.07
N GLY A 891 -22.04 -3.83 27.06
CA GLY A 891 -21.90 -2.89 25.94
C GLY A 891 -22.78 -3.18 24.71
N TRP A 892 -23.66 -4.18 24.75
CA TRP A 892 -24.43 -4.62 23.57
C TRP A 892 -25.22 -3.49 22.89
N ASP A 893 -25.81 -2.59 23.67
CA ASP A 893 -26.62 -1.46 23.17
C ASP A 893 -25.77 -0.31 22.58
N ASN A 894 -24.43 -0.40 22.66
CA ASN A 894 -23.47 0.57 22.11
C ASN A 894 -22.85 0.09 20.79
N ASN A 895 -23.53 -0.77 20.03
CA ASN A 895 -23.11 -1.20 18.68
C ASN A 895 -24.03 -0.57 17.64
N ASP A 896 -23.45 -0.18 16.50
CA ASP A 896 -24.17 0.42 15.39
C ASP A 896 -24.70 -0.69 14.46
N PHE A 897 -25.96 -1.04 14.64
CA PHE A 897 -26.66 -2.07 13.89
C PHE A 897 -27.54 -1.41 12.81
N ASP A 898 -27.06 -1.38 11.57
CA ASP A 898 -27.80 -0.81 10.44
C ASP A 898 -29.06 -1.66 10.15
N THR A 899 -30.19 -1.08 10.53
CA THR A 899 -31.52 -1.69 10.57
C THR A 899 -32.53 -0.98 9.66
N ASP A 900 -32.13 0.09 8.96
CA ASP A 900 -33.04 0.95 8.17
C ASP A 900 -32.61 1.03 6.68
N SER A 901 -33.25 1.90 5.91
CA SER A 901 -33.51 1.68 4.47
C SER A 901 -32.70 2.55 3.50
N SER A 902 -31.72 3.34 3.96
CA SER A 902 -30.93 4.23 3.10
C SER A 902 -29.45 4.31 3.47
N GLN A 903 -28.60 3.64 2.67
CA GLN A 903 -27.13 3.54 2.76
C GLN A 903 -26.56 2.82 3.99
N PRO A 904 -25.44 2.08 3.85
CA PRO A 904 -24.76 1.42 4.97
C PRO A 904 -24.05 2.43 5.87
N ALA A 905 -23.90 2.09 7.15
CA ALA A 905 -23.19 2.91 8.11
C ALA A 905 -21.66 2.93 7.84
N ASN A 906 -21.20 3.92 7.07
CA ASN A 906 -19.81 4.40 6.99
C ASN A 906 -18.72 3.41 6.54
N LEU A 907 -19.08 2.25 5.98
CA LEU A 907 -18.13 1.40 5.25
C LEU A 907 -17.73 2.09 3.94
N ASP A 908 -16.46 2.51 3.86
CA ASP A 908 -15.90 3.16 2.67
C ASP A 908 -16.04 2.23 1.44
N MET A 909 -16.61 2.76 0.35
CA MET A 909 -16.75 2.00 -0.89
C MET A 909 -15.39 1.64 -1.50
N SER A 910 -14.30 2.34 -1.17
CA SER A 910 -12.94 1.95 -1.57
C SER A 910 -12.48 0.64 -0.90
N LEU A 911 -13.13 0.16 0.16
CA LEU A 911 -12.86 -1.16 0.74
C LEU A 911 -13.39 -2.30 -0.15
N TRP A 912 -14.17 -2.00 -1.19
CA TRP A 912 -14.63 -2.95 -2.20
C TRP A 912 -13.72 -2.99 -3.44
N ASN A 913 -12.68 -2.14 -3.49
CA ASN A 913 -11.73 -2.13 -4.58
C ASN A 913 -10.88 -3.41 -4.59
N THR A 914 -10.61 -3.90 -5.80
CA THR A 914 -9.66 -4.96 -6.18
C THR A 914 -8.21 -4.77 -5.70
N ALA A 915 -7.89 -3.68 -5.00
CA ALA A 915 -6.64 -3.52 -4.26
C ALA A 915 -6.44 -4.60 -3.17
N TRP A 916 -7.47 -5.37 -2.83
CA TRP A 916 -7.35 -6.56 -2.00
C TRP A 916 -6.77 -7.76 -2.78
N ASP A 917 -7.02 -7.92 -4.08
CA ASP A 917 -6.66 -9.12 -4.89
C ASP A 917 -5.16 -9.25 -5.22
N ILE A 918 -4.32 -8.37 -4.66
CA ILE A 918 -2.87 -8.35 -4.82
C ILE A 918 -2.23 -8.64 -3.43
N PRO A 919 -1.30 -9.59 -3.32
CA PRO A 919 -0.58 -9.89 -2.08
C PRO A 919 0.26 -8.73 -1.53
#